data_AF-A0AAW9QTJ1-F1
#
_entry.id   AF-A0AAW9QTJ1-F1
#
_cell.length_a   1.000
_cell.length_b   1.000
_cell.length_c   1.000
_cell.angle_alpha   90.00
_cell.angle_beta   90.00
_cell.angle_gamma   90.00
#
_symmetry.space_group_name_H-M   'P 1'
#
loop_
_entity.id
_entity.type
_entity.pdbx_description
1 polymer ?
#
loop_
_entity_poly.entity_id
_entity_poly.type
_entity_poly.pdbx_seq_one_letter_code
_entity_poly.pdbx_strand_id
1 'polypeptide(L)'
;MKVTRREFLRGTGMSLFALGVSSLTLDRHLRVLATPAPRKLALLVGIDRYGSELLDLEGCATDVELQKLLLQYRFGFLPEDILTLTGENATRQAIETAFREHLIDRAKPEDVVVFHFSGRGARVGSAPPRDCLIPFDGPDNPILLDSLLLLARCLPTERSTLVLDTGFAPSETTEVGNLRSRSYPGGNRPLDLAEFTLQEDIKQRYQPKNSLFSGVLVTATGKDGIAVEIGGNGWSAGLFTYSLTRALWTAIPAPATAIVLKRVGESIESLMGAGREPLFTNGGKSELLYHIPPEKSIGGEAILTRLIDDRAIELTLTGLPLEVLENYGIDSRLVGRGADGEEIAVALLSRQGLTARAKLLSPGNSPAVGQIFREKRRVFSGKIGLIVALDSELSRIERVDAIGAFASLPTVAAVINAGERQVDCLLSRDGTEQSGSYRLLSPNGSLILGSLGAGNEAVKSGVKRLEPLLETLLARKLWRLLVNGESSGVAAVVRLETAGKLPLARQDTRAALLKNCFAGATADCPPASLRESENPARLSIGTEIRYRIENQGEEPLYGLILGIDNELHPLIVCDCRKNDENPGSPTRKFTPFVVGPGERTIVPDSSGGSMKVTAPSGIVEHYVILSRKPLEKTLVTLNSAPTVAGTSESFFPLREPLEVTRALWEDTRSATEVTTDTAAGAIDNAVFDVGTWAAFRFIYRALPLSPSAG
;
A
#
# COMPACT_ATOMS: atom_id res chain seq x y z
N MET A 1 10.38 33.50 41.07
CA MET A 1 11.03 34.56 40.25
C MET A 1 10.95 34.16 38.80
N LYS A 2 10.28 34.96 37.95
CA LYS A 2 10.26 34.75 36.49
C LYS A 2 11.53 35.37 35.92
N VAL A 3 12.50 34.55 35.52
CA VAL A 3 13.64 35.03 34.74
C VAL A 3 13.14 35.23 33.31
N THR A 4 13.24 36.45 32.80
CA THR A 4 12.80 36.76 31.44
C THR A 4 13.91 36.39 30.44
N ARG A 5 13.56 35.95 29.22
CA ARG A 5 14.50 35.57 28.13
C ARG A 5 15.61 36.60 27.87
N ARG A 6 15.37 37.86 28.23
CA ARG A 6 16.30 38.99 28.07
C ARG A 6 17.44 39.01 29.10
N GLU A 7 17.23 38.41 30.28
CA GLU A 7 18.23 38.33 31.35
C GLU A 7 19.20 37.15 31.13
N PHE A 8 18.71 36.04 30.58
CA PHE A 8 19.56 34.89 30.21
C PHE A 8 20.61 35.23 29.14
N LEU A 9 20.24 36.08 28.18
CA LEU A 9 21.14 36.52 27.09
C LEU A 9 22.21 37.52 27.55
N ARG A 10 22.03 38.21 28.68
CA ARG A 10 23.08 39.06 29.26
C ARG A 10 24.14 38.25 30.02
N GLY A 11 23.79 37.07 30.54
CA GLY A 11 24.71 36.21 31.30
C GLY A 11 25.68 35.39 30.44
N THR A 12 25.38 35.19 29.16
CA THR A 12 26.17 34.35 28.23
C THR A 12 27.02 35.15 27.24
N GLY A 13 26.92 36.48 27.25
CA GLY A 13 27.61 37.36 26.28
C GLY A 13 29.11 37.60 26.51
N MET A 14 29.68 37.18 27.63
CA MET A 14 31.10 37.43 27.96
C MET A 14 32.06 36.30 27.59
N SER A 15 31.56 35.15 27.12
CA SER A 15 32.41 33.97 26.85
C SER A 15 32.76 33.76 25.36
N LEU A 16 32.17 34.55 24.44
CA LEU A 16 32.36 34.40 22.99
C LEU A 16 33.40 35.34 22.38
N PHE A 17 34.05 36.20 23.17
CA PHE A 17 35.10 37.10 22.67
C PHE A 17 36.47 36.42 22.44
N ALA A 18 36.60 35.12 22.71
CA ALA A 18 37.86 34.39 22.56
C ALA A 18 38.03 33.66 21.21
N LEU A 19 37.01 33.61 20.35
CA LEU A 19 37.08 33.00 19.02
C LEU A 19 36.54 34.03 18.03
N GLY A 20 37.41 34.54 17.14
CA GLY A 20 37.13 35.62 16.19
C GLY A 20 36.06 35.29 15.14
N VAL A 21 34.82 35.08 15.58
CA VAL A 21 33.64 34.94 14.74
C VAL A 21 33.19 36.34 14.36
N SER A 22 33.27 36.67 13.07
CA SER A 22 32.85 37.96 12.54
C SER A 22 31.37 38.21 12.83
N SER A 23 31.03 39.41 13.31
CA SER A 23 29.67 39.86 13.67
C SER A 23 28.62 39.60 12.58
N LEU A 24 29.03 39.59 11.30
CA LEU A 24 28.19 39.31 10.14
C LEU A 24 27.66 37.86 10.07
N THR A 25 28.39 36.87 10.60
CA THR A 25 27.95 35.46 10.61
C THR A 25 26.98 35.16 11.75
N LEU A 26 27.21 35.79 12.91
CA LEU A 26 26.33 35.69 14.07
C LEU A 26 24.96 36.31 13.79
N ASP A 27 24.91 37.47 13.13
CA ASP A 27 23.65 38.13 12.74
C ASP A 27 22.84 37.31 11.73
N ARG A 28 23.50 36.56 10.83
CA ARG A 28 22.83 35.67 9.88
C ARG A 28 22.23 34.45 10.58
N HIS A 29 22.97 33.85 11.52
CA HIS A 29 22.48 32.73 12.33
C HIS A 29 21.39 33.14 13.33
N LEU A 30 21.49 34.32 13.95
CA LEU A 30 20.46 34.87 14.82
C LEU A 30 19.20 35.29 14.05
N ARG A 31 19.33 35.79 12.80
CA ARG A 31 18.18 36.03 11.91
C ARG A 31 17.48 34.74 11.50
N VAL A 32 18.21 33.65 11.24
CA VAL A 32 17.62 32.32 10.97
C VAL A 32 16.89 31.76 12.20
N LEU A 33 17.35 32.09 13.42
CA LEU A 33 16.65 31.75 14.67
C LEU A 33 15.50 32.70 15.02
N ALA A 34 15.40 33.86 14.36
CA ALA A 34 14.38 34.89 14.61
C ALA A 34 13.23 34.88 13.59
N THR A 35 13.37 34.19 12.45
CA THR A 35 12.25 33.96 11.53
C THR A 35 11.31 32.92 12.14
N PRO A 36 9.99 33.21 12.29
CA PRO A 36 9.03 32.21 12.73
C PRO A 36 9.11 30.99 11.81
N ALA A 37 9.08 29.78 12.39
CA ALA A 37 8.99 28.56 11.59
C ALA A 37 7.79 28.65 10.63
N PRO A 38 7.91 28.20 9.38
CA PRO A 38 6.82 28.26 8.41
C PRO A 38 5.61 27.51 8.97
N ARG A 39 4.43 28.13 8.87
CA ARG A 39 3.17 27.54 9.32
C ARG A 39 2.79 26.39 8.39
N LYS A 40 1.99 25.46 8.90
CA LYS A 40 1.49 24.31 8.15
C LYS A 40 -0.04 24.28 8.26
N LEU A 41 -0.74 24.65 7.19
CA LEU A 41 -2.20 24.74 7.14
C LEU A 41 -2.76 23.59 6.31
N ALA A 42 -3.87 22.99 6.76
CA ALA A 42 -4.57 21.97 5.99
C ALA A 42 -6.08 22.16 5.98
N LEU A 43 -6.70 21.85 4.84
CA LEU A 43 -8.14 21.69 4.68
C LEU A 43 -8.41 20.28 4.15
N LEU A 44 -9.14 19.46 4.93
CA LEU A 44 -9.44 18.08 4.61
C LEU A 44 -10.94 17.91 4.45
N VAL A 45 -11.38 17.45 3.28
CA VAL A 45 -12.80 17.29 2.92
C VAL A 45 -13.10 15.81 2.67
N GLY A 46 -14.18 15.30 3.27
CA GLY A 46 -14.58 13.89 3.15
C GLY A 46 -16.10 13.74 3.07
N ILE A 47 -16.61 13.14 1.99
CA ILE A 47 -18.05 13.09 1.73
C ILE A 47 -18.48 11.65 1.45
N ASP A 48 -19.21 11.08 2.40
CA ASP A 48 -19.76 9.72 2.31
C ASP A 48 -21.16 9.71 1.69
N ARG A 49 -22.03 10.66 2.06
CA ARG A 49 -23.45 10.61 1.71
C ARG A 49 -23.84 11.61 0.64
N TYR A 50 -24.65 11.14 -0.32
CA TYR A 50 -25.12 11.91 -1.49
C TYR A 50 -26.65 11.84 -1.65
N GLY A 51 -27.38 11.54 -0.58
CA GLY A 51 -28.85 11.55 -0.54
C GLY A 51 -29.53 10.29 -1.08
N SER A 52 -28.76 9.29 -1.51
CA SER A 52 -29.25 7.97 -1.93
C SER A 52 -28.22 6.90 -1.58
N GLU A 53 -28.64 5.82 -0.90
CA GLU A 53 -27.73 4.73 -0.48
C GLU A 53 -26.95 4.11 -1.65
N LEU A 54 -27.53 4.06 -2.86
CA LEU A 54 -26.84 3.56 -4.06
C LEU A 54 -25.65 4.43 -4.48
N LEU A 55 -25.68 5.70 -4.11
CA LEU A 55 -24.64 6.70 -4.36
C LEU A 55 -23.74 6.90 -3.16
N ASP A 56 -24.03 6.32 -2.01
CA ASP A 56 -23.22 6.57 -0.83
C ASP A 56 -21.88 5.83 -0.94
N LEU A 57 -20.86 6.46 -0.36
CA LEU A 57 -19.56 5.90 -0.03
C LEU A 57 -19.51 5.68 1.48
N GLU A 58 -18.54 4.93 1.97
CA GLU A 58 -18.42 4.61 3.40
C GLU A 58 -17.05 5.01 3.98
N GLY A 59 -16.06 5.33 3.12
CA GLY A 59 -14.67 5.45 3.52
C GLY A 59 -14.09 6.86 3.55
N CYS A 60 -14.82 7.89 3.12
CA CYS A 60 -14.26 9.24 2.96
C CYS A 60 -14.00 9.92 4.31
N ALA A 61 -14.81 9.67 5.33
CA ALA A 61 -14.50 10.12 6.70
C ALA A 61 -13.23 9.44 7.24
N THR A 62 -13.04 8.15 6.95
CA THR A 62 -11.81 7.42 7.31
C THR A 62 -10.59 8.02 6.61
N ASP A 63 -10.71 8.36 5.33
CA ASP A 63 -9.65 8.98 4.54
C ASP A 63 -9.21 10.33 5.14
N VAL A 64 -10.17 11.16 5.56
CA VAL A 64 -9.88 12.42 6.27
C VAL A 64 -9.14 12.17 7.57
N GLU A 65 -9.54 11.17 8.37
CA GLU A 65 -8.87 10.85 9.63
C GLU A 65 -7.45 10.31 9.40
N LEU A 66 -7.25 9.39 8.45
CA LEU A 66 -5.93 8.88 8.06
C LEU A 66 -4.98 10.02 7.67
N GLN A 67 -5.47 10.95 6.84
CA GLN A 67 -4.72 12.11 6.39
C GLN A 67 -4.42 13.07 7.55
N LYS A 68 -5.38 13.33 8.43
CA LYS A 68 -5.23 14.19 9.62
C LYS A 68 -4.18 13.64 10.57
N LEU A 69 -4.27 12.35 10.93
CA LEU A 69 -3.31 11.69 11.82
C LEU A 69 -1.89 11.74 11.23
N LEU A 70 -1.76 11.51 9.93
CA LEU A 70 -0.47 11.62 9.22
C LEU A 70 0.10 13.04 9.32
N LEU A 71 -0.66 14.06 8.91
CA LEU A 71 -0.20 15.45 8.93
C LEU A 71 0.19 15.90 10.33
N GLN A 72 -0.62 15.55 11.34
CA GLN A 72 -0.38 15.93 12.73
C GLN A 72 0.86 15.23 13.30
N TYR A 73 0.91 13.90 13.27
CA TYR A 73 1.86 13.14 14.08
C TYR A 73 3.14 12.71 13.34
N ARG A 74 3.12 12.78 11.99
CA ARG A 74 4.26 12.47 11.12
C ARG A 74 4.92 13.74 10.57
N PHE A 75 4.12 14.75 10.21
CA PHE A 75 4.59 16.00 9.58
C PHE A 75 4.47 17.25 10.46
N GLY A 76 3.95 17.13 11.68
CA GLY A 76 3.98 18.20 12.68
C GLY A 76 3.06 19.38 12.36
N PHE A 77 1.91 19.13 11.75
CA PHE A 77 0.84 20.12 11.63
C PHE A 77 0.16 20.29 12.99
N LEU A 78 -0.13 21.53 13.36
CA LEU A 78 -0.86 21.81 14.60
C LEU A 78 -2.34 21.47 14.43
N PRO A 79 -3.02 20.87 15.42
CA PRO A 79 -4.45 20.55 15.32
C PRO A 79 -5.34 21.72 14.92
N GLU A 80 -5.09 22.92 15.45
CA GLU A 80 -5.82 24.16 15.15
C GLU A 80 -5.58 24.73 13.73
N ASP A 81 -4.58 24.19 13.03
CA ASP A 81 -4.24 24.55 11.66
C ASP A 81 -4.77 23.53 10.64
N ILE A 82 -5.41 22.45 11.10
CA ILE A 82 -6.10 21.46 10.27
C ILE A 82 -7.62 21.66 10.39
N LEU A 83 -8.25 22.16 9.33
CA LEU A 83 -9.71 22.26 9.23
C LEU A 83 -10.27 21.04 8.50
N THR A 84 -11.31 20.42 9.05
CA THR A 84 -11.98 19.26 8.44
C THR A 84 -13.43 19.57 8.12
N LEU A 85 -13.87 19.27 6.89
CA LEU A 85 -15.28 19.33 6.48
C LEU A 85 -15.73 17.93 6.08
N THR A 86 -16.62 17.32 6.86
CA THR A 86 -17.12 15.96 6.62
C THR A 86 -18.64 15.91 6.51
N GLY A 87 -19.15 15.05 5.63
CA GLY A 87 -20.59 14.83 5.45
C GLY A 87 -21.35 16.12 5.13
N GLU A 88 -22.41 16.40 5.88
CA GLU A 88 -23.30 17.55 5.66
C GLU A 88 -22.61 18.93 5.75
N ASN A 89 -21.45 19.01 6.41
CA ASN A 89 -20.67 20.24 6.52
C ASN A 89 -19.86 20.56 5.25
N ALA A 90 -19.74 19.61 4.32
CA ALA A 90 -18.94 19.74 3.11
C ALA A 90 -19.79 20.21 1.90
N THR A 91 -20.57 21.27 2.09
CA THR A 91 -21.29 21.93 0.99
C THR A 91 -20.33 22.70 0.09
N ARG A 92 -20.74 22.99 -1.16
CA ARG A 92 -19.96 23.82 -2.09
C ARG A 92 -19.50 25.13 -1.45
N GLN A 93 -20.44 25.87 -0.86
CA GLN A 93 -20.16 27.15 -0.20
C GLN A 93 -19.20 27.00 0.98
N ALA A 94 -19.35 25.95 1.80
CA ALA A 94 -18.48 25.73 2.95
C ALA A 94 -17.04 25.41 2.52
N ILE A 95 -16.86 24.58 1.49
CA ILE A 95 -15.55 24.24 0.94
C ILE A 95 -14.86 25.50 0.38
N GLU A 96 -15.56 26.30 -0.41
CA GLU A 96 -15.02 27.54 -0.98
C GLU A 96 -14.65 28.56 0.11
N THR A 97 -15.52 28.74 1.11
CA THR A 97 -15.30 29.64 2.24
C THR A 97 -14.09 29.19 3.06
N ALA A 98 -14.01 27.90 3.39
CA ALA A 98 -12.88 27.33 4.09
C ALA A 98 -11.58 27.49 3.29
N PHE A 99 -11.58 27.26 1.98
CA PHE A 99 -10.37 27.45 1.18
C PHE A 99 -9.87 28.91 1.24
N ARG A 100 -10.78 29.88 1.13
CA ARG A 100 -10.44 31.31 1.17
C ARG A 100 -9.98 31.74 2.56
N GLU A 101 -10.82 31.54 3.57
CA GLU A 101 -10.61 32.10 4.91
C GLU A 101 -9.54 31.31 5.70
N HIS A 102 -9.48 29.99 5.54
CA HIS A 102 -8.54 29.15 6.28
C HIS A 102 -7.20 28.98 5.58
N LEU A 103 -7.16 28.87 4.25
CA LEU A 103 -5.91 28.68 3.52
C LEU A 103 -5.35 29.99 2.96
N ILE A 104 -6.09 30.69 2.10
CA ILE A 104 -5.58 31.89 1.40
C ILE A 104 -5.29 33.03 2.38
N ASP A 105 -6.25 33.40 3.23
CA ASP A 105 -6.15 34.58 4.09
C ASP A 105 -5.14 34.38 5.25
N ARG A 106 -4.88 33.13 5.66
CA ARG A 106 -3.97 32.82 6.78
C ARG A 106 -2.55 32.46 6.35
N ALA A 107 -2.35 31.94 5.14
CA ALA A 107 -1.04 31.53 4.66
C ALA A 107 -0.12 32.73 4.41
N LYS A 108 1.18 32.51 4.52
CA LYS A 108 2.25 33.44 4.17
C LYS A 108 3.24 32.79 3.21
N PRO A 109 4.13 33.56 2.57
CA PRO A 109 5.25 32.98 1.83
C PRO A 109 6.02 31.97 2.69
N GLU A 110 6.46 30.87 2.06
CA GLU A 110 7.15 29.73 2.69
C GLU A 110 6.32 28.81 3.60
N ASP A 111 5.07 29.16 3.93
CA ASP A 111 4.15 28.27 4.65
C ASP A 111 3.82 27.03 3.80
N VAL A 112 3.49 25.92 4.44
CA VAL A 112 3.06 24.67 3.80
C VAL A 112 1.54 24.61 3.82
N VAL A 113 0.92 24.32 2.68
CA VAL A 113 -0.53 24.21 2.55
C VAL A 113 -0.91 22.85 1.97
N VAL A 114 -1.83 22.15 2.62
CA VAL A 114 -2.37 20.87 2.13
C VAL A 114 -3.88 20.97 1.95
N PHE A 115 -4.37 20.62 0.77
CA PHE A 115 -5.79 20.39 0.52
C PHE A 115 -6.00 18.91 0.19
N HIS A 116 -6.93 18.28 0.89
CA HIS A 116 -7.32 16.89 0.64
C HIS A 116 -8.82 16.83 0.35
N PHE A 117 -9.21 16.12 -0.70
CA PHE A 117 -10.60 15.82 -0.99
C PHE A 117 -10.77 14.32 -1.20
N SER A 118 -11.70 13.72 -0.46
CA SER A 118 -12.15 12.35 -0.64
C SER A 118 -13.66 12.32 -0.86
N GLY A 119 -14.09 11.76 -1.98
CA GLY A 119 -15.50 11.72 -2.34
C GLY A 119 -15.71 11.44 -3.83
N ARG A 120 -16.94 11.66 -4.30
CA ARG A 120 -17.29 11.46 -5.71
C ARG A 120 -16.81 12.59 -6.61
N GLY A 121 -16.44 12.20 -7.82
CA GLY A 121 -16.07 13.10 -8.92
C GLY A 121 -16.92 12.82 -10.14
N ALA A 122 -17.00 13.78 -11.05
CA ALA A 122 -17.72 13.61 -12.31
C ALA A 122 -17.10 14.47 -13.42
N ARG A 123 -17.67 14.36 -14.62
CA ARG A 123 -17.39 15.22 -15.75
C ARG A 123 -18.62 16.03 -16.15
N VAL A 124 -18.41 17.30 -16.47
CA VAL A 124 -19.45 18.23 -16.91
C VAL A 124 -19.06 18.93 -18.22
N GLY A 125 -20.06 19.39 -18.97
CA GLY A 125 -19.92 20.07 -20.25
C GLY A 125 -19.79 19.16 -21.47
N SER A 126 -19.90 19.77 -22.65
CA SER A 126 -19.85 19.08 -23.95
C SER A 126 -18.61 19.50 -24.73
N ALA A 127 -17.54 18.71 -24.62
CA ALA A 127 -16.34 18.73 -25.48
C ALA A 127 -15.42 19.98 -25.44
N PRO A 128 -14.26 19.93 -24.73
CA PRO A 128 -13.83 18.85 -23.84
C PRO A 128 -14.63 18.88 -22.52
N PRO A 129 -15.02 17.71 -21.98
CA PRO A 129 -15.57 17.64 -20.63
C PRO A 129 -14.56 18.16 -19.61
N ARG A 130 -15.06 18.74 -18.52
CA ARG A 130 -14.25 19.22 -17.40
C ARG A 130 -14.49 18.36 -16.17
N ASP A 131 -13.40 17.99 -15.51
CA ASP A 131 -13.42 17.23 -14.27
C ASP A 131 -13.91 18.12 -13.11
N CYS A 132 -14.75 17.55 -12.24
CA CYS A 132 -15.32 18.26 -11.11
C CYS A 132 -15.47 17.36 -9.88
N LEU A 133 -15.40 17.97 -8.70
CA LEU A 133 -15.71 17.36 -7.42
C LEU A 133 -17.20 17.51 -7.14
N ILE A 134 -17.81 16.52 -6.48
CA ILE A 134 -19.21 16.56 -6.07
C ILE A 134 -19.29 16.84 -4.57
N PRO A 135 -19.73 18.05 -4.16
CA PRO A 135 -19.98 18.39 -2.77
C PRO A 135 -21.22 17.69 -2.19
N PHE A 136 -21.46 17.89 -0.89
CA PHE A 136 -22.59 17.26 -0.18
C PHE A 136 -23.96 17.71 -0.70
N ASP A 137 -24.09 19.00 -1.05
CA ASP A 137 -25.29 19.62 -1.64
C ASP A 137 -25.53 19.19 -3.10
N GLY A 138 -24.80 18.18 -3.56
CA GLY A 138 -25.16 17.36 -4.69
C GLY A 138 -24.48 17.73 -6.00
N PRO A 139 -24.67 16.89 -7.02
CA PRO A 139 -24.00 17.01 -8.31
C PRO A 139 -24.48 18.19 -9.18
N ASP A 140 -25.49 18.92 -8.75
CA ASP A 140 -25.95 20.16 -9.39
C ASP A 140 -25.16 21.39 -8.90
N ASN A 141 -24.38 21.23 -7.83
CA ASN A 141 -23.47 22.25 -7.30
C ASN A 141 -22.01 21.76 -7.37
N PRO A 142 -21.49 21.35 -8.55
CA PRO A 142 -20.13 20.82 -8.64
C PRO A 142 -19.08 21.90 -8.36
N ILE A 143 -17.88 21.49 -7.94
CA ILE A 143 -16.69 22.35 -7.92
C ILE A 143 -15.78 21.90 -9.06
N LEU A 144 -15.60 22.76 -10.08
CA LEU A 144 -14.69 22.43 -11.19
C LEU A 144 -13.26 22.32 -10.69
N LEU A 145 -12.50 21.36 -11.22
CA LEU A 145 -11.07 21.25 -10.96
C LEU A 145 -10.33 22.55 -11.37
N ASP A 146 -10.77 23.19 -12.46
CA ASP A 146 -10.26 24.50 -12.88
C ASP A 146 -10.46 25.59 -11.81
N SER A 147 -11.63 25.61 -11.17
CA SER A 147 -11.96 26.58 -10.11
C SER A 147 -11.16 26.29 -8.84
N LEU A 148 -10.98 25.03 -8.48
CA LEU A 148 -10.10 24.61 -7.38
C LEU A 148 -8.64 25.02 -7.64
N LEU A 149 -8.12 24.77 -8.85
CA LEU A 149 -6.76 25.15 -9.22
C LEU A 149 -6.59 26.68 -9.27
N LEU A 150 -7.63 27.42 -9.64
CA LEU A 150 -7.64 28.88 -9.59
C LEU A 150 -7.55 29.38 -8.13
N LEU A 151 -8.29 28.78 -7.20
CA LEU A 151 -8.15 29.08 -5.75
C LEU A 151 -6.74 28.75 -5.25
N ALA A 152 -6.19 27.58 -5.62
CA ALA A 152 -4.85 27.17 -5.22
C ALA A 152 -3.75 28.13 -5.74
N ARG A 153 -3.91 28.69 -6.95
CA ARG A 153 -3.02 29.73 -7.51
C ARG A 153 -3.06 31.05 -6.75
N CYS A 154 -4.07 31.28 -5.92
CA CYS A 154 -4.18 32.48 -5.09
C CYS A 154 -3.44 32.34 -3.76
N LEU A 155 -2.92 31.15 -3.42
CA LEU A 155 -2.11 30.95 -2.22
C LEU A 155 -0.81 31.77 -2.29
N PRO A 156 -0.39 32.44 -1.20
CA PRO A 156 0.84 33.23 -1.16
C PRO A 156 2.13 32.38 -1.08
N THR A 157 2.02 31.06 -1.20
CA THR A 157 3.12 30.09 -1.10
C THR A 157 3.10 29.10 -2.27
N GLU A 158 4.29 28.70 -2.72
CA GLU A 158 4.46 27.63 -3.73
C GLU A 158 4.47 26.23 -3.09
N ARG A 159 4.55 26.14 -1.76
CA ARG A 159 4.59 24.87 -1.01
C ARG A 159 3.19 24.34 -0.72
N SER A 160 2.40 24.22 -1.77
CA SER A 160 1.03 23.70 -1.70
C SER A 160 0.93 22.30 -2.29
N THR A 161 0.10 21.46 -1.68
CA THR A 161 -0.17 20.09 -2.12
C THR A 161 -1.67 19.84 -2.13
N LEU A 162 -2.21 19.46 -3.30
CA LEU A 162 -3.59 19.04 -3.48
C LEU A 162 -3.61 17.52 -3.67
N VAL A 163 -4.37 16.81 -2.85
CA VAL A 163 -4.53 15.35 -2.89
C VAL A 163 -6.01 15.04 -3.12
N LEU A 164 -6.34 14.45 -4.27
CA LEU A 164 -7.72 14.16 -4.67
C LEU A 164 -7.94 12.65 -4.77
N ASP A 165 -8.65 12.08 -3.81
CA ASP A 165 -9.11 10.70 -3.84
C ASP A 165 -10.53 10.61 -4.43
N THR A 166 -10.58 10.68 -5.75
CA THR A 166 -11.84 10.74 -6.49
C THR A 166 -11.69 10.20 -7.92
N GLY A 167 -12.79 9.75 -8.52
CA GLY A 167 -12.85 9.28 -9.90
C GLY A 167 -13.63 10.26 -10.77
N PHE A 168 -13.07 10.70 -11.90
CA PHE A 168 -13.75 11.61 -12.84
C PHE A 168 -14.29 10.89 -14.07
N ALA A 169 -13.73 9.72 -14.42
CA ALA A 169 -14.17 8.94 -15.56
C ALA A 169 -15.64 8.54 -15.36
N PRO A 170 -16.50 8.69 -16.40
CA PRO A 170 -17.89 8.32 -16.30
C PRO A 170 -18.00 6.82 -15.99
N SER A 171 -18.96 6.48 -15.15
CA SER A 171 -19.23 5.10 -14.73
C SER A 171 -20.72 4.84 -14.84
N GLU A 172 -21.09 3.71 -15.44
CA GLU A 172 -22.48 3.30 -15.56
C GLU A 172 -23.00 2.66 -14.26
N THR A 173 -22.09 2.09 -13.46
CA THR A 173 -22.38 1.41 -12.21
C THR A 173 -21.62 2.06 -11.05
N THR A 174 -22.17 1.98 -9.85
CA THR A 174 -21.46 2.40 -8.62
C THR A 174 -20.56 1.29 -8.07
N GLU A 175 -20.65 0.08 -8.63
CA GLU A 175 -19.88 -1.10 -8.24
C GLU A 175 -18.90 -1.52 -9.34
N VAL A 176 -17.72 -1.97 -8.92
CA VAL A 176 -16.64 -2.50 -9.76
C VAL A 176 -16.19 -3.82 -9.15
N GLY A 177 -16.87 -4.90 -9.53
CA GLY A 177 -16.74 -6.19 -8.84
C GLY A 177 -17.25 -6.10 -7.40
N ASN A 178 -16.37 -6.30 -6.43
CA ASN A 178 -16.65 -6.16 -5.00
C ASN A 178 -16.20 -4.79 -4.42
N LEU A 179 -15.84 -3.84 -5.29
CA LEU A 179 -15.36 -2.52 -4.90
C LEU A 179 -16.39 -1.45 -5.27
N ARG A 180 -16.33 -0.28 -4.61
CA ARG A 180 -17.23 0.84 -4.92
C ARG A 180 -16.50 1.90 -5.74
N SER A 181 -17.07 2.28 -6.87
CA SER A 181 -16.56 3.36 -7.72
C SER A 181 -16.70 4.71 -7.02
N ARG A 182 -15.65 5.53 -7.08
CA ARG A 182 -15.66 6.92 -6.62
C ARG A 182 -16.02 7.91 -7.74
N SER A 183 -16.44 7.41 -8.90
CA SER A 183 -17.09 8.23 -9.91
C SER A 183 -18.57 8.37 -9.61
N TYR A 184 -19.13 9.55 -9.81
CA TYR A 184 -20.57 9.74 -9.77
C TYR A 184 -21.21 9.09 -11.00
N PRO A 185 -22.26 8.24 -10.85
CA PRO A 185 -22.89 7.58 -11.99
C PRO A 185 -23.74 8.55 -12.81
N GLY A 186 -23.68 8.42 -14.13
CA GLY A 186 -24.44 9.25 -15.07
C GLY A 186 -23.58 9.97 -16.12
N GLY A 187 -24.23 10.46 -17.17
CA GLY A 187 -23.57 11.15 -18.29
C GLY A 187 -23.14 12.59 -17.97
N ASN A 188 -22.44 13.22 -18.92
CA ASN A 188 -22.01 14.61 -18.79
C ASN A 188 -23.20 15.54 -18.52
N ARG A 189 -23.11 16.28 -17.41
CA ARG A 189 -24.10 17.32 -17.06
C ARG A 189 -23.75 18.65 -17.73
N PRO A 190 -24.72 19.55 -18.00
CA PRO A 190 -24.41 20.88 -18.47
C PRO A 190 -23.52 21.64 -17.46
N LEU A 191 -22.66 22.51 -17.98
CA LEU A 191 -21.81 23.37 -17.15
C LEU A 191 -22.66 24.48 -16.53
N ASP A 192 -22.60 24.65 -15.21
CA ASP A 192 -23.33 25.71 -14.52
C ASP A 192 -22.70 27.09 -14.79
N LEU A 193 -23.55 28.11 -14.98
CA LEU A 193 -23.13 29.49 -15.15
C LEU A 193 -22.51 30.06 -13.86
N ALA A 194 -22.92 29.56 -12.69
CA ALA A 194 -22.38 30.00 -11.39
C ALA A 194 -20.86 29.75 -11.26
N GLU A 195 -20.32 28.76 -11.95
CA GLU A 195 -18.88 28.49 -11.99
C GLU A 195 -18.09 29.59 -12.68
N PHE A 196 -18.62 30.16 -13.77
CA PHE A 196 -17.96 31.28 -14.44
C PHE A 196 -17.98 32.54 -13.58
N THR A 197 -19.10 32.81 -12.90
CA THR A 197 -19.19 33.92 -11.95
C THR A 197 -18.19 33.77 -10.81
N LEU A 198 -18.04 32.57 -10.25
CA LEU A 198 -17.04 32.27 -9.22
C LEU A 198 -15.62 32.54 -9.71
N GLN A 199 -15.26 32.06 -10.90
CA GLN A 199 -13.92 32.27 -11.45
C GLN A 199 -13.60 33.75 -11.66
N GLU A 200 -14.56 34.54 -12.13
CA GLU A 200 -14.38 35.98 -12.30
C GLU A 200 -14.25 36.70 -10.95
N ASP A 201 -15.05 36.34 -9.93
CA ASP A 201 -14.88 36.86 -8.56
C ASP A 201 -13.46 36.58 -8.02
N ILE A 202 -12.98 35.34 -8.16
CA ILE A 202 -11.63 34.96 -7.68
C ILE A 202 -10.56 35.81 -8.38
N LYS A 203 -10.65 35.95 -9.71
CA LYS A 203 -9.68 36.74 -10.50
C LYS A 203 -9.69 38.21 -10.09
N GLN A 204 -10.86 38.80 -9.92
CA GLN A 204 -11.00 40.20 -9.53
C GLN A 204 -10.45 40.46 -8.13
N ARG A 205 -10.74 39.57 -7.18
CA ARG A 205 -10.35 39.71 -5.77
C ARG A 205 -8.87 39.46 -5.51
N TYR A 206 -8.30 38.40 -6.10
CA TYR A 206 -6.95 37.93 -5.74
C TYR A 206 -5.89 38.16 -6.83
N GLN A 207 -6.29 38.45 -8.08
CA GLN A 207 -5.39 38.77 -9.20
C GLN A 207 -4.19 37.79 -9.32
N PRO A 208 -4.45 36.47 -9.49
CA PRO A 208 -3.40 35.45 -9.49
C PRO A 208 -2.41 35.69 -10.64
N LYS A 209 -1.13 35.87 -10.30
CA LYS A 209 -0.06 36.28 -11.24
C LYS A 209 0.38 35.18 -12.20
N ASN A 210 0.38 33.92 -11.75
CA ASN A 210 0.83 32.78 -12.54
C ASN A 210 -0.34 32.19 -13.31
N SER A 211 -0.14 31.78 -14.58
CA SER A 211 -1.16 31.11 -15.38
C SER A 211 -1.38 29.63 -15.00
N LEU A 212 -0.37 29.00 -14.41
CA LEU A 212 -0.38 27.59 -14.00
C LEU A 212 -0.19 27.45 -12.48
N PHE A 213 -0.69 26.35 -11.92
CA PHE A 213 -0.48 25.98 -10.53
C PHE A 213 0.96 25.48 -10.32
N SER A 214 1.67 26.06 -9.34
CA SER A 214 3.09 25.78 -9.05
C SER A 214 3.32 24.82 -7.88
N GLY A 215 2.26 24.24 -7.30
CA GLY A 215 2.40 23.25 -6.23
C GLY A 215 2.40 21.81 -6.76
N VAL A 216 2.11 20.88 -5.86
CA VAL A 216 1.93 19.46 -6.15
C VAL A 216 0.44 19.14 -6.28
N LEU A 217 0.03 18.50 -7.37
CA LEU A 217 -1.29 17.89 -7.51
C LEU A 217 -1.11 16.37 -7.63
N VAL A 218 -1.79 15.62 -6.78
CA VAL A 218 -1.91 14.16 -6.88
C VAL A 218 -3.38 13.78 -6.96
N THR A 219 -3.73 12.97 -7.95
CA THR A 219 -5.07 12.39 -8.08
C THR A 219 -4.99 10.88 -8.01
N ALA A 220 -6.03 10.23 -7.45
CA ALA A 220 -6.10 8.78 -7.30
C ALA A 220 -5.91 8.02 -8.61
N THR A 221 -6.28 8.65 -9.73
CA THR A 221 -6.19 8.08 -11.06
C THR A 221 -5.92 9.17 -12.11
N GLY A 222 -5.34 8.76 -13.25
CA GLY A 222 -5.35 9.55 -14.48
C GLY A 222 -6.75 9.69 -15.11
N LYS A 223 -6.84 10.43 -16.23
CA LYS A 223 -8.10 10.88 -16.86
C LYS A 223 -9.18 9.79 -16.97
N ASP A 224 -8.83 8.62 -17.48
CA ASP A 224 -9.80 7.55 -17.79
C ASP A 224 -9.69 6.35 -16.84
N GLY A 225 -8.89 6.48 -15.78
CA GLY A 225 -8.82 5.44 -14.77
C GLY A 225 -9.96 5.54 -13.75
N ILE A 226 -10.12 4.50 -12.94
CA ILE A 226 -11.21 4.37 -11.99
C ILE A 226 -10.61 4.43 -10.59
N ALA A 227 -11.06 5.38 -9.78
CA ALA A 227 -10.78 5.41 -8.35
C ALA A 227 -11.84 4.60 -7.62
N VAL A 228 -11.42 3.85 -6.60
CA VAL A 228 -12.29 2.92 -5.87
C VAL A 228 -12.11 3.05 -4.37
N GLU A 229 -13.18 2.69 -3.68
CA GLU A 229 -13.19 2.44 -2.24
C GLU A 229 -13.05 0.95 -1.95
N ILE A 230 -12.25 0.66 -0.93
CA ILE A 230 -12.07 -0.67 -0.34
C ILE A 230 -12.76 -0.73 1.02
N GLY A 231 -13.48 -1.82 1.27
CA GLY A 231 -14.07 -2.12 2.58
C GLY A 231 -13.36 -3.30 3.22
N GLY A 232 -13.15 -3.28 4.53
CA GLY A 232 -12.68 -4.40 5.33
C GLY A 232 -13.63 -4.70 6.49
N ASN A 233 -13.20 -5.52 7.45
CA ASN A 233 -14.07 -5.86 8.58
C ASN A 233 -14.31 -4.66 9.53
N GLY A 234 -15.44 -3.98 9.33
CA GLY A 234 -15.87 -2.84 10.15
C GLY A 234 -15.16 -1.52 9.83
N TRP A 235 -14.63 -1.37 8.61
CA TRP A 235 -14.04 -0.13 8.12
C TRP A 235 -14.09 -0.03 6.59
N SER A 236 -13.97 1.18 6.06
CA SER A 236 -13.86 1.47 4.63
C SER A 236 -12.91 2.66 4.41
N ALA A 237 -12.23 2.70 3.26
CA ALA A 237 -11.33 3.80 2.87
C ALA A 237 -11.11 3.83 1.35
N GLY A 238 -10.68 4.97 0.83
CA GLY A 238 -10.19 5.08 -0.53
C GLY A 238 -8.93 4.26 -0.71
N LEU A 239 -8.89 3.43 -1.75
CA LEU A 239 -7.71 2.60 -2.03
C LEU A 239 -6.45 3.47 -2.19
N PHE A 240 -6.61 4.64 -2.82
CA PHE A 240 -5.53 5.59 -3.02
C PHE A 240 -5.07 6.23 -1.70
N THR A 241 -5.98 6.79 -0.89
CA THR A 241 -5.65 7.42 0.39
C THR A 241 -5.04 6.43 1.37
N TYR A 242 -5.60 5.22 1.48
CA TYR A 242 -5.03 4.17 2.32
C TYR A 242 -3.60 3.82 1.88
N SER A 243 -3.38 3.61 0.58
CA SER A 243 -2.06 3.29 0.03
C SER A 243 -1.05 4.44 0.22
N LEU A 244 -1.48 5.68 0.00
CA LEU A 244 -0.65 6.88 0.14
C LEU A 244 -0.23 7.11 1.60
N THR A 245 -1.19 7.13 2.50
CA THR A 245 -0.93 7.40 3.92
C THR A 245 -0.07 6.29 4.53
N ARG A 246 -0.33 5.01 4.18
CA ARG A 246 0.55 3.90 4.56
C ARG A 246 1.98 4.10 4.08
N ALA A 247 2.19 4.39 2.80
CA ALA A 247 3.53 4.58 2.24
C ALA A 247 4.32 5.70 2.93
N LEU A 248 3.62 6.76 3.38
CA LEU A 248 4.22 7.88 4.13
C LEU A 248 4.46 7.54 5.62
N TRP A 249 3.59 6.71 6.22
CA TRP A 249 3.76 6.20 7.58
C TRP A 249 4.96 5.26 7.71
N THR A 250 5.20 4.39 6.73
CA THR A 250 6.27 3.37 6.76
C THR A 250 7.60 3.87 6.21
N ALA A 251 7.64 5.05 5.59
CA ALA A 251 8.83 5.61 4.96
C ALA A 251 10.00 5.90 5.90
N ILE A 252 11.21 5.52 5.44
CA ILE A 252 12.51 5.70 6.12
C ILE A 252 13.60 5.93 5.06
N PRO A 253 14.31 7.08 5.04
CA PRO A 253 13.92 8.42 5.50
C PRO A 253 12.93 9.05 4.49
N ALA A 254 12.79 10.38 4.45
CA ALA A 254 11.85 11.11 3.59
C ALA A 254 12.05 10.75 2.09
N PRO A 255 11.17 9.94 1.47
CA PRO A 255 11.33 9.57 0.07
C PRO A 255 10.88 10.72 -0.82
N ALA A 256 11.49 10.83 -1.99
CA ALA A 256 10.96 11.68 -3.05
C ALA A 256 9.53 11.24 -3.43
N THR A 257 8.72 12.20 -3.89
CA THR A 257 7.31 12.01 -4.24
C THR A 257 7.16 10.91 -5.28
N ALA A 258 8.04 10.88 -6.29
CA ALA A 258 8.05 9.82 -7.29
C ALA A 258 8.20 8.41 -6.68
N ILE A 259 9.02 8.25 -5.64
CA ILE A 259 9.21 6.96 -4.94
C ILE A 259 7.96 6.59 -4.15
N VAL A 260 7.35 7.55 -3.46
CA VAL A 260 6.09 7.33 -2.73
C VAL A 260 5.01 6.88 -3.71
N LEU A 261 4.80 7.63 -4.79
CA LEU A 261 3.76 7.35 -5.78
C LEU A 261 4.02 6.05 -6.54
N LYS A 262 5.29 5.68 -6.76
CA LYS A 262 5.63 4.36 -7.30
C LYS A 262 5.09 3.23 -6.42
N ARG A 263 5.31 3.29 -5.10
CA ARG A 263 4.80 2.30 -4.12
C ARG A 263 3.27 2.30 -4.03
N VAL A 264 2.66 3.48 -4.14
CA VAL A 264 1.20 3.62 -4.19
C VAL A 264 0.64 2.97 -5.45
N GLY A 265 1.24 3.22 -6.62
CA GLY A 265 0.87 2.57 -7.87
C GLY A 265 0.97 1.05 -7.81
N GLU A 266 2.08 0.51 -7.29
CA GLU A 266 2.27 -0.92 -7.02
C GLU A 266 1.14 -1.52 -6.17
N SER A 267 0.72 -0.80 -5.13
CA SER A 267 -0.35 -1.23 -4.22
C SER A 267 -1.71 -1.20 -4.90
N ILE A 268 -1.99 -0.17 -5.70
CA ILE A 268 -3.26 -0.02 -6.44
C ILE A 268 -3.37 -1.09 -7.54
N GLU A 269 -2.32 -1.26 -8.35
CA GLU A 269 -2.34 -2.23 -9.45
C GLU A 269 -2.46 -3.68 -8.94
N SER A 270 -1.96 -3.97 -7.75
CA SER A 270 -2.14 -5.28 -7.11
C SER A 270 -3.61 -5.68 -6.95
N LEU A 271 -4.51 -4.70 -6.78
CA LEU A 271 -5.94 -4.93 -6.62
C LEU A 271 -6.72 -4.63 -7.90
N MET A 272 -6.37 -3.54 -8.59
CA MET A 272 -7.12 -3.02 -9.75
C MET A 272 -6.61 -3.52 -11.09
N GLY A 273 -5.44 -4.15 -11.12
CA GLY A 273 -4.76 -4.54 -12.35
C GLY A 273 -4.07 -3.35 -13.04
N ALA A 274 -3.58 -3.65 -14.24
CA ALA A 274 -2.76 -2.79 -15.08
C ALA A 274 -3.33 -1.39 -15.39
N GLY A 275 -2.47 -0.36 -15.34
CA GLY A 275 -2.75 0.95 -15.96
C GLY A 275 -3.71 1.84 -15.17
N ARG A 276 -3.79 1.63 -13.85
CA ARG A 276 -4.63 2.38 -12.90
C ARG A 276 -3.77 3.20 -11.93
N GLU A 277 -2.67 3.76 -12.43
CA GLU A 277 -1.71 4.51 -11.60
C GLU A 277 -2.25 5.89 -11.18
N PRO A 278 -1.87 6.39 -9.99
CA PRO A 278 -2.08 7.78 -9.61
C PRO A 278 -1.46 8.75 -10.62
N LEU A 279 -2.13 9.86 -10.89
CA LEU A 279 -1.56 10.94 -11.68
C LEU A 279 -0.95 11.99 -10.75
N PHE A 280 0.22 12.49 -11.14
CA PHE A 280 0.96 13.50 -10.39
C PHE A 280 1.49 14.59 -11.30
N THR A 281 1.38 15.83 -10.83
CA THR A 281 2.00 16.99 -11.44
C THR A 281 2.73 17.77 -10.36
N ASN A 282 4.00 18.10 -10.61
CA ASN A 282 4.81 18.96 -9.76
C ASN A 282 5.16 20.23 -10.52
N GLY A 283 4.56 21.36 -10.13
CA GLY A 283 4.96 22.68 -10.61
C GLY A 283 6.06 23.32 -9.76
N GLY A 284 6.44 22.68 -8.64
CA GLY A 284 7.30 23.23 -7.62
C GLY A 284 8.74 22.72 -7.67
N LYS A 285 9.58 23.25 -6.79
CA LYS A 285 11.02 22.90 -6.68
C LYS A 285 11.31 21.73 -5.74
N SER A 286 10.34 21.35 -4.91
CA SER A 286 10.51 20.28 -3.92
C SER A 286 10.26 18.91 -4.54
N GLU A 287 11.14 17.97 -4.23
CA GLU A 287 10.93 16.55 -4.53
C GLU A 287 10.02 15.86 -3.49
N LEU A 288 9.78 16.47 -2.32
CA LEU A 288 8.96 15.90 -1.24
C LEU A 288 7.47 16.25 -1.39
N LEU A 289 6.59 15.30 -1.08
CA LEU A 289 5.14 15.40 -1.35
C LEU A 289 4.49 16.60 -0.66
N TYR A 290 4.85 16.86 0.60
CA TYR A 290 4.34 18.00 1.38
C TYR A 290 5.36 19.14 1.49
N HIS A 291 6.36 19.17 0.60
CA HIS A 291 7.43 20.20 0.59
C HIS A 291 8.32 20.25 1.85
N ILE A 292 8.11 19.33 2.79
CA ILE A 292 8.86 19.20 4.03
C ILE A 292 9.17 17.73 4.32
N PRO A 293 10.32 17.42 4.94
CA PRO A 293 10.56 16.09 5.45
C PRO A 293 9.64 15.81 6.64
N PRO A 294 9.33 14.53 6.92
CA PRO A 294 8.66 14.15 8.15
C PRO A 294 9.46 14.58 9.38
N GLU A 295 8.78 15.04 10.43
CA GLU A 295 9.42 15.51 11.67
C GLU A 295 10.14 14.36 12.40
N LYS A 296 9.55 13.16 12.36
CA LYS A 296 10.18 11.94 12.86
C LYS A 296 10.97 11.27 11.73
N SER A 297 12.23 10.91 11.90
CA SER A 297 12.96 10.27 10.79
C SER A 297 12.52 8.82 10.54
N ILE A 298 11.93 8.17 11.53
CA ILE A 298 11.54 6.76 11.49
C ILE A 298 10.02 6.63 11.57
N GLY A 299 9.45 5.94 10.58
CA GLY A 299 8.04 5.57 10.50
C GLY A 299 7.65 4.33 11.32
N GLY A 300 6.42 3.85 11.16
CA GLY A 300 5.92 2.65 11.83
C GLY A 300 4.52 2.24 11.39
N GLU A 301 4.05 1.13 11.96
CA GLU A 301 2.78 0.48 11.60
C GLU A 301 1.58 1.01 12.39
N ALA A 302 1.81 1.64 13.55
CA ALA A 302 0.75 2.10 14.43
C ALA A 302 1.12 3.39 15.16
N ILE A 303 0.11 4.12 15.60
CA ILE A 303 0.28 5.34 16.41
C ILE A 303 -0.59 5.26 17.65
N LEU A 304 -0.11 5.79 18.77
CA LEU A 304 -0.92 5.96 19.97
C LEU A 304 -1.82 7.18 19.82
N THR A 305 -3.14 6.97 19.84
CA THR A 305 -4.13 8.05 19.72
C THR A 305 -4.75 8.41 21.06
N ARG A 306 -4.84 7.46 22.00
CA ARG A 306 -5.43 7.69 23.32
C ARG A 306 -4.84 6.78 24.39
N LEU A 307 -4.61 7.34 25.58
CA LEU A 307 -4.34 6.59 26.81
C LEU A 307 -5.68 6.22 27.44
N ILE A 308 -5.92 4.94 27.73
CA ILE A 308 -7.15 4.48 28.38
C ILE A 308 -6.94 4.50 29.90
N ASP A 309 -5.89 3.83 30.36
CA ASP A 309 -5.43 3.80 31.75
C ASP A 309 -3.92 3.47 31.79
N ASP A 310 -3.37 3.20 32.98
CA ASP A 310 -1.93 2.92 33.17
C ASP A 310 -1.45 1.60 32.53
N ARG A 311 -2.38 0.74 32.10
CA ARG A 311 -2.10 -0.59 31.53
C ARG A 311 -2.64 -0.76 30.11
N ALA A 312 -3.57 0.08 29.67
CA ALA A 312 -4.23 -0.04 28.38
C ALA A 312 -4.15 1.26 27.58
N ILE A 313 -3.92 1.09 26.28
CA ILE A 313 -3.83 2.19 25.32
C ILE A 313 -4.67 1.88 24.07
N GLU A 314 -5.01 2.92 23.33
CA GLU A 314 -5.62 2.83 22.03
C GLU A 314 -4.61 3.24 20.95
N LEU A 315 -4.53 2.40 19.92
CA LEU A 315 -3.66 2.56 18.78
C LEU A 315 -4.50 2.65 17.51
N THR A 316 -4.04 3.45 16.54
CA THR A 316 -4.55 3.38 15.16
C THR A 316 -3.48 2.73 14.27
N LEU A 317 -3.85 1.67 13.57
CA LEU A 317 -2.99 0.84 12.73
C LEU A 317 -2.87 1.43 11.32
N THR A 318 -2.10 2.50 11.16
CA THR A 318 -2.04 3.28 9.91
C THR A 318 -1.03 2.77 8.88
N GLY A 319 -0.08 1.92 9.28
CA GLY A 319 1.02 1.49 8.42
C GLY A 319 0.99 0.02 8.00
N LEU A 320 -0.04 -0.75 8.39
CA LEU A 320 -0.13 -2.17 8.02
C LEU A 320 -0.60 -2.34 6.56
N PRO A 321 -0.03 -3.30 5.80
CA PRO A 321 -0.59 -3.71 4.51
C PRO A 321 -2.05 -4.17 4.66
N LEU A 322 -2.88 -3.95 3.65
CA LEU A 322 -4.31 -4.27 3.67
C LEU A 322 -4.56 -5.76 3.99
N GLU A 323 -3.86 -6.66 3.31
CA GLU A 323 -4.00 -8.09 3.50
C GLU A 323 -3.59 -8.51 4.92
N VAL A 324 -2.56 -7.88 5.48
CA VAL A 324 -2.09 -8.13 6.84
C VAL A 324 -3.10 -7.61 7.85
N LEU A 325 -3.62 -6.40 7.66
CA LEU A 325 -4.59 -5.77 8.56
C LEU A 325 -5.84 -6.64 8.73
N GLU A 326 -6.40 -7.17 7.65
CA GLU A 326 -7.61 -8.01 7.70
C GLU A 326 -7.40 -9.31 8.49
N ASN A 327 -6.17 -9.82 8.53
CA ASN A 327 -5.82 -11.04 9.26
C ASN A 327 -5.05 -10.75 10.56
N TYR A 328 -4.89 -9.48 10.95
CA TYR A 328 -4.05 -9.08 12.08
C TYR A 328 -4.67 -9.51 13.40
N GLY A 329 -4.03 -10.46 14.06
CA GLY A 329 -4.54 -11.12 15.25
C GLY A 329 -4.18 -10.42 16.55
N ILE A 330 -4.95 -10.75 17.59
CA ILE A 330 -4.65 -10.40 18.98
C ILE A 330 -3.29 -10.97 19.40
N ASP A 331 -2.71 -10.41 20.46
CA ASP A 331 -1.35 -10.69 20.96
C ASP A 331 -0.19 -10.38 19.99
N SER A 332 -0.48 -9.86 18.79
CA SER A 332 0.51 -9.16 17.97
C SER A 332 1.20 -8.08 18.81
N ARG A 333 2.54 -7.98 18.68
CA ARG A 333 3.35 -7.09 19.51
C ARG A 333 3.93 -5.96 18.70
N LEU A 334 3.78 -4.76 19.24
CA LEU A 334 4.34 -3.54 18.70
C LEU A 334 5.30 -2.92 19.72
N VAL A 335 6.31 -2.22 19.25
CA VAL A 335 7.32 -1.55 20.08
C VAL A 335 7.49 -0.09 19.67
N GLY A 336 7.43 0.79 20.67
CA GLY A 336 7.76 2.22 20.56
C GLY A 336 9.03 2.53 21.33
N ARG A 337 9.50 3.78 21.26
CA ARG A 337 10.58 4.28 22.12
C ARG A 337 10.06 5.38 23.05
N GLY A 338 10.38 5.28 24.34
CA GLY A 338 10.11 6.28 25.35
C GLY A 338 11.01 7.52 25.20
N ALA A 339 10.74 8.54 26.00
CA ALA A 339 11.52 9.80 26.00
C ALA A 339 12.97 9.61 26.49
N ASP A 340 13.18 8.63 27.36
CA ASP A 340 14.46 8.14 27.84
C ASP A 340 15.21 7.26 26.81
N GLY A 341 14.54 6.89 25.71
CA GLY A 341 15.06 5.99 24.68
C GLY A 341 14.78 4.52 24.94
N GLU A 342 14.17 4.18 26.08
CA GLU A 342 13.83 2.81 26.44
C GLU A 342 12.71 2.24 25.57
N GLU A 343 12.70 0.92 25.39
CA GLU A 343 11.68 0.25 24.60
C GLU A 343 10.35 0.19 25.37
N ILE A 344 9.27 0.60 24.70
CA ILE A 344 7.91 0.45 25.21
C ILE A 344 7.23 -0.62 24.36
N ALA A 345 7.02 -1.79 24.94
CA ALA A 345 6.36 -2.90 24.28
C ALA A 345 4.86 -2.96 24.64
N VAL A 346 4.04 -3.23 23.63
CA VAL A 346 2.59 -3.37 23.76
C VAL A 346 2.11 -4.63 23.02
N ALA A 347 1.03 -5.23 23.50
CA ALA A 347 0.38 -6.36 22.84
C ALA A 347 -1.10 -6.07 22.59
N LEU A 348 -1.58 -6.38 21.39
CA LEU A 348 -2.97 -6.16 21.01
C LEU A 348 -3.92 -7.04 21.83
N LEU A 349 -5.02 -6.44 22.32
CA LEU A 349 -6.11 -7.10 23.03
C LEU A 349 -7.34 -7.28 22.14
N SER A 350 -7.64 -6.28 21.32
CA SER A 350 -8.79 -6.28 20.41
C SER A 350 -8.55 -5.31 19.26
N ARG A 351 -9.24 -5.50 18.14
CA ARG A 351 -9.24 -4.61 16.98
C ARG A 351 -10.65 -4.42 16.46
N GLN A 352 -10.99 -3.19 16.09
CA GLN A 352 -12.19 -2.82 15.35
C GLN A 352 -11.77 -1.88 14.22
N GLY A 353 -11.85 -2.36 12.98
CA GLY A 353 -11.31 -1.63 11.83
C GLY A 353 -9.82 -1.32 12.01
N LEU A 354 -9.48 -0.04 11.89
CA LEU A 354 -8.11 0.47 12.06
C LEU A 354 -7.73 0.74 13.52
N THR A 355 -8.70 0.69 14.45
CA THR A 355 -8.48 1.00 15.87
C THR A 355 -8.23 -0.28 16.64
N ALA A 356 -7.16 -0.32 17.44
CA ALA A 356 -6.81 -1.42 18.30
C ALA A 356 -6.66 -0.98 19.75
N ARG A 357 -7.13 -1.83 20.69
CA ARG A 357 -6.79 -1.70 22.10
C ARG A 357 -5.59 -2.59 22.39
N ALA A 358 -4.62 -2.09 23.14
CA ALA A 358 -3.42 -2.82 23.47
C ALA A 358 -3.08 -2.71 24.97
N LYS A 359 -2.53 -3.78 25.54
CA LYS A 359 -1.94 -3.80 26.89
C LYS A 359 -0.48 -3.35 26.84
N LEU A 360 -0.08 -2.53 27.80
CA LEU A 360 1.31 -2.17 28.04
C LEU A 360 2.02 -3.34 28.72
N LEU A 361 3.12 -3.81 28.11
CA LEU A 361 3.94 -4.91 28.67
C LEU A 361 5.05 -4.40 29.59
N SER A 362 5.41 -3.12 29.45
CA SER A 362 6.45 -2.45 30.22
C SER A 362 5.86 -1.27 31.02
N PRO A 363 5.13 -1.52 32.13
CA PRO A 363 4.36 -0.49 32.84
C PRO A 363 5.21 0.61 33.50
N GLY A 364 6.54 0.44 33.59
CA GLY A 364 7.45 1.47 34.10
C GLY A 364 7.66 2.66 33.17
N ASN A 365 7.32 2.52 31.88
CA ASN A 365 7.54 3.56 30.87
C ASN A 365 6.19 4.03 30.32
N SER A 366 5.82 5.28 30.59
CA SER A 366 4.56 5.85 30.12
C SER A 366 4.68 6.35 28.68
N PRO A 367 3.87 5.83 27.74
CA PRO A 367 3.87 6.31 26.36
C PRO A 367 3.10 7.63 26.22
N ALA A 368 3.39 8.38 25.14
CA ALA A 368 2.71 9.65 24.85
C ALA A 368 1.79 9.56 23.62
N VAL A 369 0.72 10.35 23.59
CA VAL A 369 -0.13 10.50 22.41
C VAL A 369 0.70 11.00 21.22
N GLY A 370 0.48 10.39 20.06
CA GLY A 370 1.28 10.59 18.84
C GLY A 370 2.56 9.75 18.77
N GLN A 371 2.86 8.92 19.77
CA GLN A 371 3.99 8.00 19.71
C GLN A 371 3.78 6.94 18.63
N ILE A 372 4.81 6.69 17.83
CA ILE A 372 4.79 5.71 16.74
C ILE A 372 5.29 4.36 17.28
N PHE A 373 4.58 3.31 16.92
CA PHE A 373 4.84 1.92 17.27
C PHE A 373 5.15 1.11 16.01
N ARG A 374 6.11 0.19 16.13
CA ARG A 374 6.59 -0.66 15.05
C ARG A 374 6.32 -2.12 15.35
N GLU A 375 5.99 -2.88 14.32
CA GLU A 375 5.78 -4.31 14.44
C GLU A 375 7.04 -5.03 14.91
N LYS A 376 6.89 -5.87 15.94
CA LYS A 376 7.93 -6.76 16.47
C LYS A 376 7.51 -8.22 16.36
N ARG A 377 6.23 -8.51 16.55
CA ARG A 377 5.65 -9.85 16.41
C ARG A 377 4.32 -9.75 15.69
N ARG A 378 4.18 -10.51 14.61
CA ARG A 378 2.94 -10.65 13.85
C ARG A 378 2.22 -11.91 14.28
N VAL A 379 0.99 -11.78 14.73
CA VAL A 379 0.10 -12.92 15.00
C VAL A 379 -1.01 -12.87 13.96
N PHE A 380 -1.28 -13.99 13.31
CA PHE A 380 -2.53 -14.18 12.56
C PHE A 380 -3.42 -15.11 13.38
N SER A 381 -4.58 -14.61 13.81
CA SER A 381 -5.50 -15.38 14.67
C SER A 381 -6.57 -16.07 13.84
N GLY A 382 -6.90 -17.31 14.20
CA GLY A 382 -7.96 -18.09 13.57
C GLY A 382 -7.58 -18.67 12.19
N LYS A 383 -8.53 -19.40 11.60
CA LYS A 383 -8.36 -20.08 10.31
C LYS A 383 -8.24 -19.06 9.17
N ILE A 384 -7.04 -18.97 8.58
CA ILE A 384 -6.82 -18.21 7.34
C ILE A 384 -7.31 -19.04 6.15
N GLY A 385 -8.35 -18.56 5.49
CA GLY A 385 -8.88 -19.14 4.25
C GLY A 385 -9.36 -18.05 3.30
N LEU A 386 -9.90 -18.46 2.16
CA LEU A 386 -10.48 -17.56 1.17
C LEU A 386 -11.85 -17.05 1.60
N ILE A 387 -12.11 -15.78 1.36
CA ILE A 387 -13.44 -15.19 1.41
C ILE A 387 -13.94 -15.10 -0.03
N VAL A 388 -15.01 -15.83 -0.33
CA VAL A 388 -15.62 -15.87 -1.67
C VAL A 388 -16.93 -15.07 -1.64
N ALA A 389 -17.05 -14.06 -2.50
CA ALA A 389 -18.33 -13.37 -2.67
C ALA A 389 -19.20 -14.08 -3.72
N LEU A 390 -20.51 -13.97 -3.56
CA LEU A 390 -21.50 -14.36 -4.55
C LEU A 390 -21.95 -13.13 -5.34
N ASP A 391 -21.71 -13.15 -6.65
CA ASP A 391 -22.09 -12.10 -7.59
C ASP A 391 -23.60 -11.80 -7.52
N SER A 392 -24.01 -10.54 -7.77
CA SER A 392 -25.41 -10.09 -7.76
C SER A 392 -26.27 -10.90 -8.72
N GLU A 393 -25.70 -11.31 -9.84
CA GLU A 393 -26.35 -12.03 -10.95
C GLU A 393 -26.72 -13.50 -10.65
N LEU A 394 -26.27 -14.04 -9.52
CA LEU A 394 -26.62 -15.40 -9.10
C LEU A 394 -28.03 -15.45 -8.52
N SER A 395 -28.82 -16.42 -9.00
CA SER A 395 -30.18 -16.67 -8.51
C SER A 395 -30.18 -17.13 -7.06
N ARG A 396 -31.33 -17.03 -6.38
CA ARG A 396 -31.46 -17.47 -4.99
C ARG A 396 -31.10 -18.96 -4.81
N ILE A 397 -31.43 -19.81 -5.79
CA ILE A 397 -31.13 -21.25 -5.74
C ILE A 397 -29.63 -21.46 -5.92
N GLU A 398 -29.03 -20.81 -6.91
CA GLU A 398 -27.58 -20.88 -7.16
C GLU A 398 -26.76 -20.45 -5.94
N ARG A 399 -27.21 -19.39 -5.24
CA ARG A 399 -26.56 -18.92 -4.00
C ARG A 399 -26.60 -19.97 -2.90
N VAL A 400 -27.74 -20.62 -2.67
CA VAL A 400 -27.87 -21.66 -1.64
C VAL A 400 -26.98 -22.86 -1.97
N ASP A 401 -26.96 -23.29 -3.22
CA ASP A 401 -26.11 -24.39 -3.68
C ASP A 401 -24.63 -24.04 -3.59
N ALA A 402 -24.25 -22.80 -3.92
CA ALA A 402 -22.88 -22.32 -3.81
C ALA A 402 -22.40 -22.30 -2.35
N ILE A 403 -23.22 -21.77 -1.44
CA ILE A 403 -22.93 -21.79 0.01
C ILE A 403 -22.70 -23.22 0.49
N GLY A 404 -23.59 -24.15 0.13
CA GLY A 404 -23.46 -25.56 0.50
C GLY A 404 -22.21 -26.23 -0.09
N ALA A 405 -21.85 -25.90 -1.34
CA ALA A 405 -20.68 -26.46 -2.00
C ALA A 405 -19.37 -25.92 -1.37
N PHE A 406 -19.25 -24.61 -1.18
CA PHE A 406 -18.06 -24.00 -0.57
C PHE A 406 -17.88 -24.37 0.90
N ALA A 407 -18.95 -24.58 1.66
CA ALA A 407 -18.86 -25.00 3.07
C ALA A 407 -18.13 -26.35 3.24
N SER A 408 -18.07 -27.17 2.19
CA SER A 408 -17.32 -28.43 2.19
C SER A 408 -15.83 -28.28 1.90
N LEU A 409 -15.37 -27.11 1.43
CA LEU A 409 -13.98 -26.88 1.04
C LEU A 409 -13.17 -26.26 2.19
N PRO A 410 -12.08 -26.90 2.65
CA PRO A 410 -11.26 -26.37 3.74
C PRO A 410 -10.53 -25.07 3.36
N THR A 411 -10.32 -24.81 2.07
CA THR A 411 -9.69 -23.60 1.53
C THR A 411 -10.53 -22.34 1.72
N VAL A 412 -11.85 -22.47 1.89
CA VAL A 412 -12.78 -21.34 2.05
C VAL A 412 -13.05 -21.10 3.54
N ALA A 413 -12.82 -19.86 3.98
CA ALA A 413 -13.13 -19.42 5.33
C ALA A 413 -14.54 -18.85 5.44
N ALA A 414 -15.05 -18.19 4.39
CA ALA A 414 -16.38 -17.61 4.38
C ALA A 414 -16.92 -17.44 2.96
N VAL A 415 -18.25 -17.49 2.84
CA VAL A 415 -18.99 -17.10 1.65
C VAL A 415 -19.91 -15.96 2.03
N ILE A 416 -19.88 -14.87 1.27
CA ILE A 416 -20.64 -13.64 1.54
C ILE A 416 -21.32 -13.12 0.27
N ASN A 417 -22.19 -12.12 0.38
CA ASN A 417 -22.64 -11.41 -0.82
C ASN A 417 -21.61 -10.37 -1.25
N ALA A 418 -21.53 -10.10 -2.56
CA ALA A 418 -20.69 -9.04 -3.08
C ALA A 418 -21.03 -7.68 -2.42
N GLY A 419 -20.00 -6.89 -2.12
CA GLY A 419 -20.13 -5.57 -1.51
C GLY A 419 -20.17 -5.54 0.03
N GLU A 420 -20.28 -6.68 0.72
CA GLU A 420 -20.36 -6.70 2.19
C GLU A 420 -19.02 -6.41 2.91
N ARG A 421 -17.90 -6.89 2.37
CA ARG A 421 -16.52 -6.65 2.86
C ARG A 421 -15.50 -7.08 1.80
N GLN A 422 -14.20 -6.89 2.05
CA GLN A 422 -13.14 -7.39 1.17
C GLN A 422 -13.25 -8.90 0.95
N VAL A 423 -13.08 -9.31 -0.30
CA VAL A 423 -13.04 -10.71 -0.73
C VAL A 423 -11.76 -11.04 -1.47
N ASP A 424 -11.45 -12.33 -1.57
CA ASP A 424 -10.32 -12.82 -2.36
C ASP A 424 -10.74 -13.10 -3.81
N CYS A 425 -11.99 -13.52 -4.04
CA CYS A 425 -12.59 -13.71 -5.36
C CYS A 425 -14.13 -13.69 -5.28
N LEU A 426 -14.79 -13.60 -6.43
CA LEU A 426 -16.24 -13.73 -6.58
C LEU A 426 -16.58 -14.97 -7.42
N LEU A 427 -17.59 -15.72 -7.02
CA LEU A 427 -18.25 -16.69 -7.89
C LEU A 427 -19.29 -15.97 -8.75
N SER A 428 -19.18 -16.12 -10.06
CA SER A 428 -20.09 -15.51 -11.06
C SER A 428 -20.53 -16.54 -12.09
N ARG A 429 -21.65 -16.27 -12.75
CA ARG A 429 -22.19 -17.07 -13.85
C ARG A 429 -21.92 -16.38 -15.18
N ASP A 430 -21.48 -17.16 -16.16
CA ASP A 430 -21.38 -16.76 -17.56
C ASP A 430 -22.50 -17.43 -18.36
N GLY A 431 -23.32 -16.66 -19.10
CA GLY A 431 -24.45 -17.18 -19.87
C GLY A 431 -25.81 -16.99 -19.19
N THR A 432 -26.75 -17.94 -19.37
CA THR A 432 -28.10 -17.95 -18.74
C THR A 432 -28.18 -19.03 -17.65
N GLU A 433 -29.25 -19.08 -16.84
CA GLU A 433 -29.40 -20.14 -15.82
C GLU A 433 -29.43 -21.56 -16.42
N GLN A 434 -29.88 -21.71 -17.67
CA GLN A 434 -30.14 -22.99 -18.31
C GLN A 434 -28.98 -23.51 -19.16
N SER A 435 -28.03 -22.65 -19.51
CA SER A 435 -26.86 -23.00 -20.33
C SER A 435 -25.56 -22.43 -19.80
N GLY A 436 -25.59 -21.80 -18.63
CA GLY A 436 -24.47 -21.06 -18.07
C GLY A 436 -23.36 -21.95 -17.53
N SER A 437 -22.21 -21.32 -17.30
CA SER A 437 -21.07 -21.91 -16.62
C SER A 437 -20.62 -21.01 -15.47
N TYR A 438 -19.89 -21.56 -14.50
CA TYR A 438 -19.38 -20.80 -13.37
C TYR A 438 -17.91 -20.46 -13.54
N ARG A 439 -17.55 -19.27 -13.08
CA ARG A 439 -16.21 -18.70 -13.14
C ARG A 439 -15.87 -17.95 -11.87
N LEU A 440 -14.58 -17.72 -11.65
CA LEU A 440 -14.11 -16.83 -10.60
C LEU A 440 -13.71 -15.48 -11.18
N LEU A 441 -14.13 -14.41 -10.50
CA LEU A 441 -13.68 -13.05 -10.75
C LEU A 441 -12.75 -12.60 -9.63
N SER A 442 -11.79 -11.75 -9.97
CA SER A 442 -10.97 -11.02 -9.00
C SER A 442 -11.83 -9.98 -8.27
N PRO A 443 -11.39 -9.42 -7.12
CA PRO A 443 -12.19 -8.46 -6.37
C PRO A 443 -12.62 -7.21 -7.17
N ASN A 444 -11.87 -6.84 -8.21
CA ASN A 444 -12.21 -5.77 -9.14
C ASN A 444 -13.17 -6.18 -10.29
N GLY A 445 -13.71 -7.40 -10.27
CA GLY A 445 -14.61 -7.94 -11.29
C GLY A 445 -13.93 -8.56 -12.52
N SER A 446 -12.59 -8.53 -12.60
CA SER A 446 -11.87 -9.10 -13.76
C SER A 446 -11.88 -10.64 -13.72
N LEU A 447 -12.04 -11.29 -14.87
CA LEU A 447 -11.98 -12.75 -14.97
C LEU A 447 -10.65 -13.30 -14.46
N ILE A 448 -10.71 -14.26 -13.53
CA ILE A 448 -9.57 -15.11 -13.22
C ILE A 448 -9.43 -16.14 -14.34
N LEU A 449 -8.36 -16.04 -15.12
CA LEU A 449 -8.12 -16.94 -16.25
C LEU A 449 -8.05 -18.40 -15.78
N GLY A 450 -8.50 -19.32 -16.64
CA GLY A 450 -8.59 -20.75 -16.30
C GLY A 450 -9.75 -21.15 -15.39
N SER A 451 -10.53 -20.19 -14.86
CA SER A 451 -11.67 -20.50 -13.98
C SER A 451 -12.97 -20.84 -14.72
N LEU A 452 -13.10 -20.47 -16.00
CA LEU A 452 -14.33 -20.64 -16.78
C LEU A 452 -14.68 -22.14 -16.97
N GLY A 453 -15.92 -22.49 -16.65
CA GLY A 453 -16.43 -23.85 -16.79
C GLY A 453 -16.89 -24.24 -18.18
N ALA A 454 -17.28 -25.50 -18.31
CA ALA A 454 -18.01 -25.97 -19.48
C ALA A 454 -19.48 -25.52 -19.38
N GLY A 455 -20.13 -25.27 -20.53
CA GLY A 455 -21.53 -24.85 -20.55
C GLY A 455 -22.47 -25.87 -19.90
N ASN A 456 -23.51 -25.38 -19.24
CA ASN A 456 -24.53 -26.16 -18.55
C ASN A 456 -23.99 -27.03 -17.38
N GLU A 457 -23.02 -26.51 -16.63
CA GLU A 457 -22.51 -27.18 -15.42
C GLU A 457 -23.35 -26.81 -14.19
N ALA A 458 -23.55 -27.76 -13.27
CA ALA A 458 -24.21 -27.50 -11.98
C ALA A 458 -23.26 -26.77 -11.01
N VAL A 459 -23.78 -25.89 -10.14
CA VAL A 459 -22.99 -25.10 -9.16
C VAL A 459 -22.01 -25.98 -8.39
N LYS A 460 -22.50 -27.09 -7.81
CA LYS A 460 -21.68 -28.01 -7.01
C LYS A 460 -20.53 -28.62 -7.82
N SER A 461 -20.77 -28.96 -9.08
CA SER A 461 -19.74 -29.48 -9.99
C SER A 461 -18.74 -28.40 -10.39
N GLY A 462 -19.22 -27.17 -10.65
CA GLY A 462 -18.36 -26.01 -10.93
C GLY A 462 -17.45 -25.67 -9.75
N VAL A 463 -17.99 -25.59 -8.53
CA VAL A 463 -17.20 -25.35 -7.31
C VAL A 463 -16.15 -26.44 -7.10
N LYS A 464 -16.50 -27.72 -7.29
CA LYS A 464 -15.54 -28.83 -7.20
C LYS A 464 -14.43 -28.73 -8.24
N ARG A 465 -14.75 -28.33 -9.48
CA ARG A 465 -13.77 -28.09 -10.54
C ARG A 465 -12.81 -26.95 -10.19
N LEU A 466 -13.30 -25.92 -9.50
CA LEU A 466 -12.52 -24.76 -9.08
C LEU A 466 -11.60 -25.01 -7.89
N GLU A 467 -11.70 -26.16 -7.21
CA GLU A 467 -10.94 -26.47 -5.99
C GLU A 467 -9.41 -26.32 -6.14
N PRO A 468 -8.75 -26.85 -7.20
CA PRO A 468 -7.29 -26.64 -7.37
C PRO A 468 -6.89 -25.18 -7.58
N LEU A 469 -7.77 -24.40 -8.21
CA LEU A 469 -7.55 -22.96 -8.41
C LEU A 469 -7.71 -22.20 -7.09
N LEU A 470 -8.67 -22.59 -6.25
CA LEU A 470 -8.84 -22.05 -4.90
C LEU A 470 -7.65 -22.39 -3.99
N GLU A 471 -7.07 -23.59 -4.09
CA GLU A 471 -5.83 -23.94 -3.37
C GLU A 471 -4.68 -23.01 -3.77
N THR A 472 -4.54 -22.73 -5.07
CA THR A 472 -3.52 -21.83 -5.58
C THR A 472 -3.75 -20.38 -5.14
N LEU A 473 -5.01 -19.92 -5.15
CA LEU A 473 -5.38 -18.61 -4.62
C LEU A 473 -5.08 -18.49 -3.12
N LEU A 474 -5.32 -19.54 -2.33
CA LEU A 474 -5.00 -19.56 -0.91
C LEU A 474 -3.48 -19.55 -0.69
N ALA A 475 -2.71 -20.34 -1.44
CA ALA A 475 -1.26 -20.31 -1.41
C ALA A 475 -0.73 -18.88 -1.70
N ARG A 476 -1.26 -18.23 -2.75
CA ARG A 476 -0.93 -16.83 -3.08
C ARG A 476 -1.25 -15.87 -1.93
N LYS A 477 -2.44 -16.00 -1.31
CA LYS A 477 -2.84 -15.18 -0.16
C LYS A 477 -1.84 -15.33 0.98
N LEU A 478 -1.47 -16.56 1.31
CA LEU A 478 -0.50 -16.87 2.36
C LEU A 478 0.91 -16.34 2.03
N TRP A 479 1.33 -16.31 0.76
CA TRP A 479 2.59 -15.66 0.35
C TRP A 479 2.55 -14.15 0.53
N ARG A 480 1.44 -13.49 0.17
CA ARG A 480 1.25 -12.05 0.37
C ARG A 480 1.28 -11.67 1.86
N LEU A 481 0.74 -12.51 2.73
CA LEU A 481 0.78 -12.30 4.19
C LEU A 481 2.20 -12.38 4.79
N LEU A 482 3.12 -13.12 4.14
CA LEU A 482 4.53 -13.17 4.56
C LEU A 482 5.30 -11.90 4.17
N VAL A 483 4.85 -11.13 3.17
CA VAL A 483 5.52 -9.90 2.74
C VAL A 483 5.62 -8.93 3.92
N ASN A 484 6.85 -8.54 4.24
CA ASN A 484 7.13 -7.77 5.44
C ASN A 484 8.33 -6.82 5.27
N GLY A 485 8.73 -6.46 4.05
CA GLY A 485 9.89 -5.58 3.83
C GLY A 485 9.86 -4.30 4.68
N GLU A 486 8.69 -3.70 4.86
CA GLU A 486 8.51 -2.50 5.66
C GLU A 486 8.70 -2.74 7.17
N SER A 487 8.40 -3.93 7.70
CA SER A 487 8.53 -4.23 9.14
C SER A 487 9.71 -5.16 9.50
N SER A 488 10.34 -5.78 8.51
CA SER A 488 11.37 -6.81 8.72
C SER A 488 12.59 -6.26 9.46
N GLY A 489 13.04 -7.04 10.45
CA GLY A 489 14.31 -6.89 11.15
C GLY A 489 15.48 -7.61 10.48
N VAL A 490 15.26 -8.28 9.34
CA VAL A 490 16.33 -8.87 8.52
C VAL A 490 16.84 -7.79 7.57
N ALA A 491 18.12 -7.44 7.64
CA ALA A 491 18.73 -6.45 6.77
C ALA A 491 19.06 -7.06 5.40
N ALA A 492 18.09 -7.02 4.48
CA ALA A 492 18.24 -7.52 3.12
C ALA A 492 17.80 -6.49 2.06
N VAL A 493 18.46 -6.55 0.89
CA VAL A 493 18.14 -5.77 -0.31
C VAL A 493 17.99 -6.71 -1.50
N VAL A 494 16.92 -6.56 -2.27
CA VAL A 494 16.65 -7.39 -3.45
C VAL A 494 16.43 -6.50 -4.68
N ARG A 495 17.06 -6.87 -5.80
CA ARG A 495 16.95 -6.17 -7.08
C ARG A 495 16.53 -7.13 -8.18
N LEU A 496 15.56 -6.74 -8.98
CA LEU A 496 15.17 -7.41 -10.23
C LEU A 496 15.91 -6.74 -11.39
N GLU A 497 16.60 -7.51 -12.22
CA GLU A 497 17.50 -7.00 -13.26
C GLU A 497 17.36 -7.78 -14.57
N THR A 498 17.62 -7.13 -15.70
CA THR A 498 17.92 -7.81 -16.97
C THR A 498 19.42 -7.82 -17.22
N ALA A 499 19.92 -8.76 -18.03
CA ALA A 499 21.34 -8.81 -18.40
C ALA A 499 21.84 -7.45 -18.93
N GLY A 500 22.82 -6.84 -18.26
CA GLY A 500 23.51 -5.62 -18.71
C GLY A 500 22.79 -4.28 -18.55
N LYS A 501 21.61 -4.20 -17.91
CA LYS A 501 20.87 -2.93 -17.70
C LYS A 501 20.81 -2.51 -16.22
N LEU A 502 20.39 -1.26 -15.99
CA LEU A 502 19.98 -0.76 -14.68
C LEU A 502 18.91 -1.69 -14.05
N PRO A 503 18.85 -1.79 -12.71
CA PRO A 503 17.85 -2.62 -12.04
C PRO A 503 16.44 -2.13 -12.41
N LEU A 504 15.57 -3.06 -12.79
CA LEU A 504 14.16 -2.80 -13.11
C LEU A 504 13.38 -2.40 -11.86
N ALA A 505 13.67 -3.09 -10.76
CA ALA A 505 13.06 -2.82 -9.46
C ALA A 505 14.07 -3.09 -8.34
N ARG A 506 13.92 -2.37 -7.24
CA ARG A 506 14.70 -2.53 -6.01
C ARG A 506 13.76 -2.43 -4.83
N GLN A 507 13.87 -3.35 -3.89
CA GLN A 507 13.19 -3.30 -2.60
C GLN A 507 14.21 -3.51 -1.48
N ASP A 508 14.07 -2.71 -0.43
CA ASP A 508 14.93 -2.72 0.74
C ASP A 508 14.06 -2.98 1.96
N THR A 509 14.57 -3.79 2.88
CA THR A 509 13.94 -3.96 4.20
C THR A 509 14.14 -2.70 5.06
N ARG A 510 13.27 -2.49 6.04
CA ARG A 510 13.46 -1.45 7.07
C ARG A 510 14.81 -1.55 7.75
N ALA A 511 15.24 -2.75 8.15
CA ALA A 511 16.53 -2.96 8.77
C ALA A 511 17.70 -2.52 7.86
N ALA A 512 17.65 -2.84 6.57
CA ALA A 512 18.65 -2.39 5.59
C ALA A 512 18.64 -0.85 5.43
N LEU A 513 17.46 -0.24 5.29
CA LEU A 513 17.32 1.22 5.17
C LEU A 513 17.90 1.95 6.39
N LEU A 514 17.57 1.50 7.60
CA LEU A 514 18.09 2.09 8.84
C LEU A 514 19.62 1.96 8.92
N LYS A 515 20.18 0.78 8.62
CA LYS A 515 21.65 0.57 8.61
C LYS A 515 22.35 1.56 7.67
N ASN A 516 21.81 1.74 6.47
CA ASN A 516 22.39 2.64 5.46
C ASN A 516 22.25 4.12 5.83
N CYS A 517 21.16 4.52 6.51
CA CYS A 517 20.97 5.90 6.95
C CYS A 517 21.89 6.30 8.10
N PHE A 518 22.16 5.40 9.06
CA PHE A 518 22.95 5.72 10.26
C PHE A 518 24.47 5.51 10.08
N ALA A 519 24.91 4.85 9.01
CA ALA A 519 26.32 4.58 8.76
C ALA A 519 27.13 5.80 8.24
N GLY A 520 26.57 7.02 8.24
CA GLY A 520 27.32 8.24 7.90
C GLY A 520 27.76 8.34 6.44
N ALA A 521 27.14 7.57 5.53
CA ALA A 521 27.25 7.83 4.10
C ALA A 521 26.69 9.23 3.83
N THR A 522 27.61 10.19 3.68
CA THR A 522 27.45 11.59 3.26
C THR A 522 26.07 11.93 2.67
N ALA A 523 25.33 12.84 3.33
CA ALA A 523 24.31 13.81 2.85
C ALA A 523 23.33 13.49 1.70
N ASP A 524 23.42 12.32 1.11
CA ASP A 524 22.70 11.81 -0.05
C ASP A 524 22.55 10.32 0.25
N CYS A 525 21.57 9.97 1.11
CA CYS A 525 20.93 8.68 0.94
C CYS A 525 20.50 8.69 -0.53
N PRO A 526 21.13 7.90 -1.43
CA PRO A 526 21.05 8.16 -2.85
C PRO A 526 19.57 8.28 -3.18
N PRO A 527 19.09 9.45 -3.69
CA PRO A 527 17.71 9.53 -4.12
C PRO A 527 17.57 8.37 -5.08
N ALA A 528 16.68 7.43 -4.75
CA ALA A 528 16.58 6.16 -5.45
C ALA A 528 16.59 6.48 -6.94
N SER A 529 17.75 6.29 -7.58
CA SER A 529 17.94 6.63 -8.98
C SER A 529 17.40 5.47 -9.80
N LEU A 530 16.16 5.09 -9.48
CA LEU A 530 15.24 4.48 -10.40
C LEU A 530 14.51 5.66 -11.03
N ARG A 531 15.23 6.41 -11.89
CA ARG A 531 14.55 7.26 -12.87
C ARG A 531 13.63 6.35 -13.67
N GLU A 532 12.35 6.69 -13.70
CA GLU A 532 11.39 6.29 -14.75
C GLU A 532 11.49 4.81 -15.21
N SER A 533 11.57 3.85 -14.29
CA SER A 533 11.23 2.48 -14.67
C SER A 533 9.71 2.41 -14.72
N GLU A 534 9.10 2.07 -15.86
CA GLU A 534 7.67 1.74 -15.92
C GLU A 534 7.31 0.79 -14.76
N ASN A 535 6.25 1.09 -14.03
CA ASN A 535 5.81 0.30 -12.88
C ASN A 535 4.41 -0.26 -13.16
N PRO A 536 4.24 -1.59 -13.29
CA PRO A 536 5.25 -2.62 -13.10
C PRO A 536 6.16 -2.66 -14.34
N ALA A 537 7.37 -3.22 -14.20
CA ALA A 537 8.29 -3.30 -15.32
C ALA A 537 7.64 -4.03 -16.51
N ARG A 538 7.67 -3.46 -17.71
CA ARG A 538 7.11 -4.10 -18.92
C ARG A 538 8.22 -4.85 -19.64
N LEU A 539 8.07 -6.17 -19.76
CA LEU A 539 9.09 -7.05 -20.27
C LEU A 539 8.53 -7.94 -21.37
N SER A 540 9.18 -7.96 -22.53
CA SER A 540 8.81 -8.90 -23.60
C SER A 540 9.07 -10.34 -23.17
N ILE A 541 8.17 -11.24 -23.57
CA ILE A 541 8.35 -12.68 -23.42
C ILE A 541 9.71 -13.08 -24.04
N GLY A 542 10.46 -13.93 -23.32
CA GLY A 542 11.82 -14.33 -23.66
C GLY A 542 12.93 -13.46 -23.04
N THR A 543 12.60 -12.29 -22.46
CA THR A 543 13.58 -11.44 -21.77
C THR A 543 14.20 -12.17 -20.59
N GLU A 544 15.53 -12.19 -20.52
CA GLU A 544 16.24 -12.76 -19.37
C GLU A 544 16.21 -11.81 -18.17
N ILE A 545 15.77 -12.35 -17.04
CA ILE A 545 15.66 -11.67 -15.75
C ILE A 545 16.45 -12.42 -14.69
N ARG A 546 16.87 -11.72 -13.64
CA ARG A 546 17.57 -12.27 -12.48
C ARG A 546 17.33 -11.46 -11.23
N TYR A 547 17.42 -12.10 -10.08
CA TYR A 547 17.39 -11.45 -8.78
C TYR A 547 18.80 -11.33 -8.22
N ARG A 548 19.21 -10.11 -7.88
CA ARG A 548 20.38 -9.88 -7.05
C ARG A 548 19.92 -9.67 -5.61
N ILE A 549 20.38 -10.54 -4.72
CA ILE A 549 19.98 -10.57 -3.31
C ILE A 549 21.23 -10.26 -2.49
N GLU A 550 21.12 -9.32 -1.56
CA GLU A 550 22.20 -8.84 -0.72
C GLU A 550 21.80 -8.99 0.74
N ASN A 551 22.63 -9.70 1.52
CA ASN A 551 22.47 -9.85 2.95
C ASN A 551 23.35 -8.83 3.66
N GLN A 552 22.75 -7.78 4.19
CA GLN A 552 23.42 -6.75 4.99
C GLN A 552 23.38 -7.07 6.50
N GLY A 553 22.90 -8.25 6.88
CA GLY A 553 22.88 -8.74 8.26
C GLY A 553 24.12 -9.53 8.65
N GLU A 554 24.11 -10.03 9.88
CA GLU A 554 25.22 -10.75 10.51
C GLU A 554 25.02 -12.28 10.52
N GLU A 555 23.84 -12.76 10.07
CA GLU A 555 23.47 -14.19 10.03
C GLU A 555 23.22 -14.62 8.58
N PRO A 556 23.49 -15.90 8.21
CA PRO A 556 23.18 -16.39 6.88
C PRO A 556 21.66 -16.36 6.63
N LEU A 557 21.29 -16.10 5.37
CA LEU A 557 19.91 -16.13 4.92
C LEU A 557 19.67 -17.29 3.97
N TYR A 558 18.68 -18.12 4.30
CA TYR A 558 18.19 -19.22 3.48
C TYR A 558 16.98 -18.73 2.70
N GLY A 559 16.96 -18.94 1.39
CA GLY A 559 15.90 -18.40 0.56
C GLY A 559 15.46 -19.26 -0.60
N LEU A 560 14.26 -18.93 -1.07
CA LEU A 560 13.62 -19.48 -2.27
C LEU A 560 12.84 -18.37 -2.98
N ILE A 561 12.46 -18.61 -4.23
CA ILE A 561 11.60 -17.70 -5.00
C ILE A 561 10.38 -18.47 -5.48
N LEU A 562 9.20 -18.02 -5.06
CA LEU A 562 7.91 -18.51 -5.55
C LEU A 562 7.36 -17.54 -6.58
N GLY A 563 6.55 -18.03 -7.51
CA GLY A 563 5.98 -17.22 -8.56
C GLY A 563 4.56 -17.64 -8.92
N ILE A 564 3.82 -16.73 -9.52
CA ILE A 564 2.53 -17.00 -10.14
C ILE A 564 2.47 -16.23 -11.45
N ASP A 565 2.15 -16.92 -12.54
CA ASP A 565 1.95 -16.31 -13.84
C ASP A 565 0.54 -15.69 -13.98
N ASN A 566 0.23 -15.16 -15.15
CA ASN A 566 -1.05 -14.49 -15.39
C ASN A 566 -2.27 -15.46 -15.43
N GLU A 567 -2.03 -16.76 -15.59
CA GLU A 567 -3.06 -17.82 -15.58
C GLU A 567 -3.20 -18.49 -14.21
N LEU A 568 -2.56 -17.92 -13.18
CA LEU A 568 -2.46 -18.50 -11.85
C LEU A 568 -1.73 -19.84 -11.80
N HIS A 569 -0.83 -20.13 -12.72
CA HIS A 569 0.05 -21.29 -12.55
C HIS A 569 1.14 -20.95 -11.52
N PRO A 570 1.25 -21.73 -10.44
CA PRO A 570 2.26 -21.52 -9.42
C PRO A 570 3.62 -22.05 -9.92
N LEU A 571 4.66 -21.28 -9.66
CA LEU A 571 6.01 -21.51 -10.14
C LEU A 571 6.99 -21.45 -8.96
N ILE A 572 8.13 -22.13 -9.09
CA ILE A 572 9.26 -22.02 -8.18
C ILE A 572 10.55 -21.87 -8.98
N VAL A 573 11.44 -21.01 -8.49
CA VAL A 573 12.82 -20.89 -8.98
C VAL A 573 13.76 -21.42 -7.92
N CYS A 574 14.63 -22.35 -8.30
CA CYS A 574 15.59 -22.99 -7.43
C CYS A 574 16.93 -23.22 -8.13
N ASP A 575 18.00 -23.28 -7.34
CA ASP A 575 19.28 -23.83 -7.80
C ASP A 575 19.20 -25.36 -7.73
N CYS A 576 18.97 -26.00 -8.86
CA CYS A 576 18.74 -27.45 -8.96
C CYS A 576 19.98 -28.23 -9.43
N ARG A 577 21.13 -27.56 -9.65
CA ARG A 577 22.29 -28.19 -10.32
C ARG A 577 23.51 -28.43 -9.44
N LYS A 578 23.62 -27.79 -8.26
CA LYS A 578 24.83 -27.91 -7.42
C LYS A 578 25.04 -29.28 -6.78
N ASN A 579 24.01 -30.13 -6.69
CA ASN A 579 24.06 -31.44 -6.04
C ASN A 579 23.66 -32.62 -6.94
N ASP A 580 23.70 -32.45 -8.27
CA ASP A 580 23.49 -33.58 -9.19
C ASP A 580 24.73 -34.50 -9.18
N GLU A 581 24.76 -35.47 -8.26
CA GLU A 581 25.68 -36.61 -8.34
C GLU A 581 25.45 -37.47 -9.59
N ASN A 582 24.32 -37.28 -10.30
CA ASN A 582 23.97 -37.97 -11.53
C ASN A 582 23.25 -37.04 -12.55
N PRO A 583 23.97 -36.38 -13.47
CA PRO A 583 23.41 -35.46 -14.46
C PRO A 583 22.42 -36.08 -15.48
N GLY A 584 22.18 -37.40 -15.42
CA GLY A 584 21.23 -38.13 -16.26
C GLY A 584 19.90 -38.52 -15.58
N SER A 585 19.69 -38.15 -14.30
CA SER A 585 18.43 -38.44 -13.60
C SER A 585 17.31 -37.49 -14.06
N PRO A 586 16.10 -37.99 -14.38
CA PRO A 586 14.94 -37.15 -14.68
C PRO A 586 14.36 -36.44 -13.44
N THR A 587 14.86 -36.75 -12.24
CA THR A 587 14.42 -36.16 -10.97
C THR A 587 15.48 -35.22 -10.43
N ARG A 588 15.12 -33.95 -10.25
CA ARG A 588 15.97 -32.90 -9.68
C ARG A 588 15.59 -32.67 -8.21
N LYS A 589 16.59 -32.49 -7.35
CA LYS A 589 16.36 -32.10 -5.94
C LYS A 589 16.41 -30.59 -5.79
N PHE A 590 15.40 -30.03 -5.15
CA PHE A 590 15.35 -28.63 -4.76
C PHE A 590 16.33 -28.37 -3.62
N THR A 591 17.18 -27.36 -3.78
CA THR A 591 18.00 -26.79 -2.69
C THR A 591 17.73 -25.28 -2.58
N PRO A 592 17.62 -24.74 -1.35
CA PRO A 592 17.45 -23.30 -1.17
C PRO A 592 18.78 -22.61 -1.47
N PHE A 593 18.74 -21.39 -1.98
CA PHE A 593 19.96 -20.58 -2.06
C PHE A 593 20.29 -20.04 -0.68
N VAL A 594 21.58 -19.90 -0.38
CA VAL A 594 22.08 -19.33 0.87
C VAL A 594 22.87 -18.07 0.56
N VAL A 595 22.66 -17.01 1.35
CA VAL A 595 23.40 -15.75 1.27
C VAL A 595 24.11 -15.54 2.59
N GLY A 596 25.44 -15.65 2.61
CA GLY A 596 26.23 -15.43 3.82
C GLY A 596 26.13 -13.99 4.32
N PRO A 597 26.51 -13.73 5.59
CA PRO A 597 26.55 -12.39 6.16
C PRO A 597 27.42 -11.44 5.32
N GLY A 598 26.90 -10.26 4.96
CA GLY A 598 27.61 -9.28 4.13
C GLY A 598 27.78 -9.70 2.65
N GLU A 599 27.30 -10.88 2.26
CA GLU A 599 27.45 -11.41 0.91
C GLU A 599 26.27 -11.02 0.00
N ARG A 600 26.48 -11.27 -1.29
CA ARG A 600 25.45 -11.12 -2.33
C ARG A 600 25.40 -12.37 -3.21
N THR A 601 24.22 -12.72 -3.66
CA THR A 601 24.00 -13.80 -4.63
C THR A 601 23.15 -13.34 -5.81
N ILE A 602 23.16 -14.12 -6.89
CA ILE A 602 22.33 -13.92 -8.08
C ILE A 602 21.50 -15.20 -8.28
N VAL A 603 20.19 -15.04 -8.49
CA VAL A 603 19.26 -16.16 -8.70
C VAL A 603 18.47 -15.96 -10.01
N PRO A 604 18.51 -16.90 -10.96
CA PRO A 604 19.42 -18.06 -11.00
C PRO A 604 20.89 -17.62 -11.17
N ASP A 605 21.84 -18.43 -10.69
CA ASP A 605 23.27 -18.17 -10.90
C ASP A 605 23.72 -18.61 -12.31
N SER A 606 24.98 -18.37 -12.68
CA SER A 606 25.51 -18.72 -14.01
C SER A 606 25.50 -20.23 -14.31
N SER A 607 25.43 -21.08 -13.29
CA SER A 607 25.29 -22.54 -13.42
C SER A 607 23.83 -22.99 -13.51
N GLY A 608 22.90 -22.23 -12.91
CA GLY A 608 21.47 -22.53 -12.77
C GLY A 608 20.58 -22.23 -13.99
N GLY A 609 21.17 -21.90 -15.13
CA GLY A 609 20.45 -21.57 -16.38
C GLY A 609 19.99 -20.12 -16.43
N SER A 610 19.28 -19.74 -17.51
CA SER A 610 18.70 -18.40 -17.64
C SER A 610 17.19 -18.38 -17.36
N MET A 611 16.79 -17.50 -16.45
CA MET A 611 15.38 -17.24 -16.12
C MET A 611 14.82 -16.26 -17.14
N LYS A 612 13.81 -16.69 -17.90
CA LYS A 612 13.17 -15.89 -18.96
C LYS A 612 11.73 -15.58 -18.61
N VAL A 613 11.26 -14.41 -19.03
CA VAL A 613 9.84 -14.06 -18.99
C VAL A 613 9.06 -15.04 -19.89
N THR A 614 8.07 -15.72 -19.32
CA THR A 614 7.27 -16.74 -20.01
C THR A 614 5.93 -16.19 -20.50
N ALA A 615 5.36 -16.86 -21.49
CA ALA A 615 3.95 -16.70 -21.85
C ALA A 615 3.04 -17.33 -20.76
N PRO A 616 1.76 -16.95 -20.67
CA PRO A 616 1.05 -15.94 -21.47
C PRO A 616 1.43 -14.50 -21.09
N SER A 617 1.10 -13.53 -21.95
CA SER A 617 1.25 -12.11 -21.63
C SER A 617 0.29 -11.71 -20.50
N GLY A 618 0.74 -10.86 -19.59
CA GLY A 618 -0.06 -10.36 -18.48
C GLY A 618 0.78 -10.08 -17.24
N ILE A 619 0.15 -10.05 -16.08
CA ILE A 619 0.83 -9.75 -14.82
C ILE A 619 1.47 -11.01 -14.25
N VAL A 620 2.73 -10.92 -13.85
CA VAL A 620 3.46 -11.98 -13.16
C VAL A 620 3.90 -11.48 -11.79
N GLU A 621 3.76 -12.32 -10.78
CA GLU A 621 4.14 -12.02 -9.40
C GLU A 621 5.22 -13.00 -8.93
N HIS A 622 6.29 -12.47 -8.35
CA HIS A 622 7.35 -13.25 -7.71
C HIS A 622 7.51 -12.84 -6.25
N TYR A 623 7.75 -13.84 -5.40
CA TYR A 623 7.95 -13.71 -3.97
C TYR A 623 9.34 -14.21 -3.63
N VAL A 624 10.24 -13.29 -3.26
CA VAL A 624 11.57 -13.65 -2.77
C VAL A 624 11.50 -13.74 -1.26
N ILE A 625 11.70 -14.93 -0.71
CA ILE A 625 11.52 -15.22 0.72
C ILE A 625 12.86 -15.61 1.30
N LEU A 626 13.27 -14.91 2.36
CA LEU A 626 14.54 -15.06 3.06
C LEU A 626 14.26 -15.33 4.54
N SER A 627 14.89 -16.36 5.09
CA SER A 627 14.76 -16.76 6.49
C SER A 627 16.14 -16.88 7.13
N ARG A 628 16.26 -16.51 8.41
CA ARG A 628 17.46 -16.81 9.21
C ARG A 628 17.55 -18.28 9.60
N LYS A 629 16.45 -19.02 9.49
CA LYS A 629 16.38 -20.46 9.73
C LYS A 629 16.36 -21.22 8.40
N PRO A 630 17.00 -22.41 8.33
CA PRO A 630 16.83 -23.34 7.22
C PRO A 630 15.35 -23.67 6.96
N LEU A 631 15.00 -23.87 5.68
CA LEU A 631 13.63 -24.18 5.22
C LEU A 631 13.41 -25.69 5.09
N GLU A 632 13.70 -26.46 6.14
CA GLU A 632 13.78 -27.92 6.08
C GLU A 632 12.46 -28.58 5.68
N LYS A 633 11.34 -28.20 6.32
CA LYS A 633 10.04 -28.80 6.02
C LYS A 633 9.61 -28.47 4.60
N THR A 634 9.82 -27.23 4.18
CA THR A 634 9.56 -26.77 2.82
C THR A 634 10.30 -27.62 1.80
N LEU A 635 11.58 -27.92 2.05
CA LEU A 635 12.39 -28.74 1.15
C LEU A 635 11.95 -30.20 1.13
N VAL A 636 11.54 -30.76 2.26
CA VAL A 636 10.98 -32.12 2.31
C VAL A 636 9.72 -32.19 1.46
N THR A 637 8.80 -31.22 1.60
CA THR A 637 7.57 -31.16 0.81
C THR A 637 7.84 -30.95 -0.67
N LEU A 638 8.78 -30.07 -1.04
CA LEU A 638 9.16 -29.83 -2.44
C LEU A 638 9.76 -31.08 -3.11
N ASN A 639 10.53 -31.86 -2.37
CA ASN A 639 11.24 -33.03 -2.89
C ASN A 639 10.44 -34.35 -2.77
N SER A 640 9.23 -34.33 -2.22
CA SER A 640 8.37 -35.52 -2.10
C SER A 640 7.74 -35.93 -3.45
N ALA A 641 7.61 -34.99 -4.38
CA ALA A 641 7.06 -35.21 -5.72
C ALA A 641 8.14 -35.06 -6.81
N PRO A 642 8.17 -35.94 -7.83
CA PRO A 642 9.13 -35.84 -8.92
C PRO A 642 8.90 -34.57 -9.75
N THR A 643 9.93 -33.73 -9.87
CA THR A 643 9.90 -32.52 -10.69
C THR A 643 10.00 -32.88 -12.16
N VAL A 644 9.03 -32.49 -12.97
CA VAL A 644 9.11 -32.58 -14.43
C VAL A 644 9.80 -31.31 -14.93
N ALA A 645 10.82 -31.44 -15.79
CA ALA A 645 11.51 -30.31 -16.38
C ALA A 645 10.50 -29.36 -17.06
N GLY A 646 10.48 -28.09 -16.65
CA GLY A 646 9.65 -27.06 -17.25
C GLY A 646 10.15 -26.60 -18.63
N THR A 647 9.39 -25.72 -19.28
CA THR A 647 9.70 -25.12 -20.59
C THR A 647 10.86 -24.10 -20.54
N SER A 648 11.25 -23.64 -19.36
CA SER A 648 12.44 -22.82 -19.12
C SER A 648 13.40 -23.55 -18.19
N GLU A 649 14.71 -23.29 -18.29
CA GLU A 649 15.72 -24.01 -17.49
C GLU A 649 15.63 -23.72 -15.98
N SER A 650 14.95 -22.64 -15.56
CA SER A 650 14.96 -22.13 -14.18
C SER A 650 13.58 -21.94 -13.51
N PHE A 651 12.45 -21.93 -14.24
CA PHE A 651 11.10 -22.00 -13.64
C PHE A 651 10.55 -23.42 -13.68
N PHE A 652 10.19 -23.95 -12.52
CA PHE A 652 9.54 -25.23 -12.38
C PHE A 652 8.08 -25.04 -11.94
N PRO A 653 7.12 -25.79 -12.52
CA PRO A 653 5.77 -25.83 -11.97
C PRO A 653 5.79 -26.27 -10.51
N LEU A 654 5.16 -25.49 -9.64
CA LEU A 654 5.03 -25.81 -8.23
C LEU A 654 3.82 -26.74 -8.03
N ARG A 655 4.08 -28.01 -7.73
CA ARG A 655 3.02 -28.96 -7.37
C ARG A 655 2.58 -28.74 -5.93
N GLU A 656 1.30 -29.00 -5.66
CA GLU A 656 0.70 -28.87 -4.32
C GLU A 656 1.06 -27.52 -3.65
N PRO A 657 0.78 -26.39 -4.31
CA PRO A 657 1.24 -25.08 -3.87
C PRO A 657 0.82 -24.76 -2.44
N LEU A 658 -0.37 -25.21 -2.02
CA LEU A 658 -0.88 -24.99 -0.67
C LEU A 658 -0.07 -25.74 0.40
N GLU A 659 0.28 -27.01 0.16
CA GLU A 659 1.06 -27.80 1.13
C GLU A 659 2.49 -27.28 1.25
N VAL A 660 3.14 -26.92 0.14
CA VAL A 660 4.45 -26.27 0.16
C VAL A 660 4.39 -24.96 0.95
N THR A 661 3.30 -24.20 0.79
CA THR A 661 3.11 -22.94 1.52
C THR A 661 2.92 -23.15 3.01
N ARG A 662 2.19 -24.19 3.42
CA ARG A 662 2.04 -24.55 4.84
C ARG A 662 3.38 -24.93 5.46
N ALA A 663 4.16 -25.76 4.77
CA ALA A 663 5.51 -26.12 5.21
C ALA A 663 6.42 -24.88 5.36
N LEU A 664 6.33 -23.94 4.41
CA LEU A 664 7.05 -22.67 4.48
C LEU A 664 6.63 -21.81 5.66
N TRP A 665 5.33 -21.73 5.96
CA TRP A 665 4.83 -21.05 7.14
C TRP A 665 5.36 -21.70 8.42
N GLU A 666 5.44 -23.03 8.48
CA GLU A 666 6.02 -23.74 9.62
C GLU A 666 7.50 -23.44 9.84
N ASP A 667 8.31 -23.41 8.77
CA ASP A 667 9.74 -23.09 8.87
C ASP A 667 9.98 -21.63 9.30
N THR A 668 9.13 -20.70 8.87
CA THR A 668 9.26 -19.26 9.14
C THR A 668 8.64 -18.82 10.47
N ARG A 669 7.84 -19.67 11.11
CA ARG A 669 7.22 -19.41 12.43
C ARG A 669 8.25 -19.30 13.58
N SER A 670 7.83 -18.61 14.63
CA SER A 670 8.60 -18.52 15.88
C SER A 670 8.52 -19.84 16.64
N ALA A 671 9.65 -20.31 17.21
CA ALA A 671 9.72 -21.60 17.91
C ALA A 671 9.02 -21.59 19.28
N THR A 672 8.72 -20.40 19.81
CA THR A 672 8.01 -20.22 21.08
C THR A 672 6.49 -20.33 20.87
N GLU A 673 5.94 -21.55 20.69
CA GLU A 673 4.66 -21.95 21.30
C GLU A 673 4.24 -23.40 21.07
N VAL A 674 3.40 -23.86 22.01
CA VAL A 674 2.83 -25.20 22.22
C VAL A 674 1.95 -25.61 21.04
N THR A 675 2.26 -26.75 20.44
CA THR A 675 1.43 -27.43 19.45
C THR A 675 0.12 -27.88 20.08
N THR A 676 -1.00 -27.21 19.77
CA THR A 676 -2.30 -27.87 19.83
C THR A 676 -2.46 -28.67 18.54
N ASP A 677 -2.28 -29.99 18.64
CA ASP A 677 -2.57 -30.96 17.59
C ASP A 677 -4.03 -30.81 17.16
N THR A 678 -4.28 -30.33 15.93
CA THR A 678 -5.55 -30.59 15.24
C THR A 678 -5.38 -30.64 13.73
N ALA A 679 -5.91 -31.73 13.18
CA ALA A 679 -6.20 -32.14 11.80
C ALA A 679 -5.87 -31.20 10.63
N ALA A 680 -5.33 -31.83 9.57
CA ALA A 680 -5.06 -31.29 8.24
C ALA A 680 -6.22 -30.44 7.69
N GLY A 681 -5.96 -29.15 7.47
CA GLY A 681 -6.85 -28.26 6.71
C GLY A 681 -6.80 -26.78 7.06
N ALA A 682 -6.31 -26.40 8.25
CA ALA A 682 -6.29 -25.00 8.71
C ALA A 682 -4.98 -24.64 9.42
N ILE A 683 -4.43 -23.47 9.11
CA ILE A 683 -3.32 -22.87 9.88
C ILE A 683 -3.97 -22.12 11.05
N ASP A 684 -4.12 -22.77 12.20
CA ASP A 684 -4.57 -22.09 13.41
C ASP A 684 -3.39 -21.32 14.06
N ASN A 685 -3.68 -20.09 14.50
CA ASN A 685 -2.82 -19.16 15.24
C ASN A 685 -1.32 -19.18 14.84
N ALA A 686 -0.96 -18.38 13.83
CA ALA A 686 0.40 -18.29 13.34
C ALA A 686 1.16 -17.11 13.96
N VAL A 687 2.26 -17.39 14.66
CA VAL A 687 3.11 -16.38 15.31
C VAL A 687 4.45 -16.24 14.62
N PHE A 688 4.78 -15.02 14.22
CA PHE A 688 5.98 -14.70 13.48
C PHE A 688 6.76 -13.55 14.15
N ASP A 689 8.06 -13.72 14.35
CA ASP A 689 8.98 -12.66 14.82
C ASP A 689 9.60 -11.95 13.62
N VAL A 690 9.23 -10.70 13.38
CA VAL A 690 9.61 -9.98 12.13
C VAL A 690 11.13 -9.84 11.99
N GLY A 691 11.90 -10.11 13.04
CA GLY A 691 13.36 -10.20 12.99
C GLY A 691 13.93 -11.44 12.31
N THR A 692 13.14 -12.49 12.06
CA THR A 692 13.66 -13.78 11.56
C THR A 692 13.46 -14.04 10.08
N TRP A 693 12.64 -13.23 9.38
CA TRP A 693 12.43 -13.38 7.93
C TRP A 693 12.25 -12.03 7.22
N ALA A 694 12.55 -12.02 5.92
CA ALA A 694 12.19 -10.98 4.99
C ALA A 694 11.52 -11.61 3.76
N ALA A 695 10.35 -11.11 3.36
CA ALA A 695 9.75 -11.45 2.09
C ALA A 695 9.43 -10.20 1.26
N PHE A 696 9.73 -10.29 -0.02
CA PHE A 696 9.58 -9.24 -1.01
C PHE A 696 8.64 -9.69 -2.12
N ARG A 697 7.85 -8.77 -2.67
CA ARG A 697 6.96 -9.06 -3.79
C ARG A 697 7.35 -8.20 -4.98
N PHE A 698 7.72 -8.85 -6.08
CA PHE A 698 8.05 -8.21 -7.35
C PHE A 698 6.93 -8.48 -8.35
N ILE A 699 6.53 -7.44 -9.09
CA ILE A 699 5.50 -7.51 -10.12
C ILE A 699 6.10 -6.99 -11.42
N TYR A 700 5.89 -7.71 -12.52
CA TYR A 700 6.19 -7.23 -13.87
C TYR A 700 5.08 -7.64 -14.83
N ARG A 701 5.00 -6.95 -15.98
CA ARG A 701 4.07 -7.27 -17.06
C ARG A 701 4.82 -7.98 -18.19
N ALA A 702 4.45 -9.22 -18.45
CA ALA A 702 4.89 -9.95 -19.64
C ALA A 702 4.12 -9.43 -20.86
N LEU A 703 4.85 -8.97 -21.88
CA LEU A 703 4.31 -8.51 -23.16
C LEU A 703 4.58 -9.55 -24.25
N PRO A 704 3.68 -9.70 -25.25
CA PRO A 704 3.99 -10.48 -26.44
C PRO A 704 5.28 -9.98 -27.09
N LEU A 705 6.02 -10.90 -27.73
CA LEU A 705 7.17 -10.54 -28.56
C LEU A 705 6.72 -9.49 -29.58
N SER A 706 7.38 -8.33 -29.60
CA SER A 706 7.12 -7.33 -30.64
C SER A 706 7.39 -8.00 -32.00
N PRO A 707 6.47 -7.93 -32.98
CA PRO A 707 6.79 -8.38 -34.32
C PRO A 707 8.00 -7.55 -34.76
N SER A 708 9.10 -8.22 -35.12
CA SER A 708 10.27 -7.57 -35.69
C SER A 708 9.78 -6.68 -36.84
N ALA A 709 10.06 -5.38 -36.77
CA ALA A 709 9.94 -4.51 -37.93
C ALA A 709 10.89 -5.09 -39.00
N GLY A 710 10.29 -5.80 -39.96
CA GLY A 710 10.99 -6.36 -41.12
C GLY A 710 11.35 -5.28 -42.13
#